data_AF-A0A9D5QE91-F1
#
_entry.id   AF-A0A9D5QE91-F1
#
_cell.length_a   1.000
_cell.length_b   1.000
_cell.length_c   1.000
_cell.angle_alpha   90.00
_cell.angle_beta   90.00
_cell.angle_gamma   90.00
#
_symmetry.space_group_name_H-M   'P 1'
#
loop_
_entity.id
_entity.type
_entity.pdbx_description
1 polymer ?
#
loop_
_entity_poly.entity_id
_entity_poly.type
_entity_poly.pdbx_seq_one_letter_code
_entity_poly.pdbx_strand_id
1 'polypeptide(L)'
;YLVPNATASDWDTLYYGDPALGPFTLDPSRDNFARYHHIKDSLKNRSKVNGTEGDEGRLTREDVNYNGWSTRERFFRATIDFDDAENSPYYDPNANSAQPGVWRRFRIPLQDNPYFDTVYATGGTAPSWSEIRFVRLWWEEFPDQKKSDSLLMEFAAIEFVGNQWQPRLTGDSIKIEASVLNTEDDPQLYNSLTMPPALVWELREEGSRDFLKKEQALRLKYRSLERGEEALAERFFTYQNINLSHYEEIRMFVRMHTDPAAFEQVNEHTWFVYRFGLNDSTYYEYRERFGAPGTNSLRDRGWIEGIRINLRDIAQLKGSLSEQFDSASVVRVLPNGAQYRLFTRTGIAPSFSDVKWMAMGVLRDQNNPSDLARLDSGDVWINGLRVSGIRALRGNAFRGDFTTQWADFMNVSLNANYEDADFRQMSEDFDSPRDSRVGGGLSAQWSLDKFIPSHHGFSVPLSTSVTGTLTRPKIQPGSDIHLTHDDDRPDRLSHMAKDFAELIVGTELDDIETKAEHWEQTTVNRTVSTSYSKSPTSDNRLVDLTAERVTTSASYGRDTTTTHKGQRDDPDLPDHMKTTSKRTYRGELGYDLSPRKPPDWTKWEPFADAKAERLPRQMKQYELTFLPATLNFDLVDAEYSRYYEHDTRTLTTLSEKKLGMDHGFQTKFRPIKPLLDIDFDWSIVRKFDEDVQDWEGSWRRFAEDKVFALDSTWHEYLIVHAEKKRTQRFGLRLNPQFVDWLTHSADYDANYNQYPQNRSNDSTDYLNTNVVSKFGFRSGLRIRTLLGDLSGATEKLKGLSRTIEAMETGLSKVSLNDFNFSYNASLDLKNEYFDTSFLARKSIGRADFFTYQLGKEGRSFRDIVTGDMDDKDAFGGVRYRLGYPRQDSLGLYQNDLRTTNQDWKTSTSMRFPEPLDLSFNTISLGWRRRYTHKPDTGFIDTTVTWPEIRVGASSRILERVTFLKQLMRNMDLSSTYSFAKDSALSSDKEDITRKHGWAPLISFRGTVKRWPISTAYSHDFTYDTTSSRSRAGGDTLGTRKTEHTNTADVGYKIRATRRSEIKIFRWVIPIKGELDMGVEAKHKHAKQKRDDEAKERDRTELSLEPHVSYYFTENVKGELRYLGERIEDEYEKEETVNHALTLTVRINF
;
A
#
# COMPACT_ATOMS: atom_id res chain seq x y z
N TYR A 1 -15.17 13.18 53.46
CA TYR A 1 -15.92 14.22 52.73
C TYR A 1 -15.88 15.50 53.52
N LEU A 2 -15.46 16.63 52.93
CA LEU A 2 -15.44 17.91 53.63
C LEU A 2 -16.81 18.57 53.51
N VAL A 3 -17.44 18.92 54.64
CA VAL A 3 -18.75 19.57 54.68
C VAL A 3 -18.64 20.84 55.53
N PRO A 4 -19.25 21.97 55.13
CA PRO A 4 -19.20 23.19 55.94
C PRO A 4 -19.82 22.96 57.31
N ASN A 5 -19.14 23.37 58.38
CA ASN A 5 -19.69 23.28 59.73
C ASN A 5 -20.89 24.23 59.91
N ALA A 6 -21.63 24.09 61.01
CA ALA A 6 -22.87 24.84 61.26
C ALA A 6 -22.72 26.37 61.29
N THR A 7 -21.49 26.90 61.42
CA THR A 7 -21.19 28.34 61.35
C THR A 7 -20.69 28.79 59.97
N ALA A 8 -20.63 27.87 59.00
CA ALA A 8 -20.17 28.06 57.62
C ALA A 8 -18.75 28.66 57.50
N SER A 9 -17.94 28.51 58.55
CA SER A 9 -16.62 29.16 58.66
C SER A 9 -15.44 28.19 58.63
N ASP A 10 -15.68 26.90 58.83
CA ASP A 10 -14.68 25.82 58.77
C ASP A 10 -15.28 24.55 58.13
N TRP A 11 -14.42 23.65 57.65
CA TRP A 11 -14.82 22.39 56.99
C TRP A 11 -14.64 21.19 57.93
N ASP A 12 -15.71 20.42 58.17
CA ASP A 12 -15.67 19.14 58.89
C ASP A 12 -15.42 17.98 57.94
N THR A 13 -14.60 17.01 58.35
CA THR A 13 -14.35 15.79 57.55
C THR A 13 -15.28 14.66 58.01
N LEU A 14 -16.34 14.39 57.25
CA LEU A 14 -17.26 13.27 57.47
C LEU A 14 -16.75 11.99 56.79
N TYR A 15 -16.85 10.87 57.50
CA TYR A 15 -16.42 9.55 57.01
C TYR A 15 -17.62 8.70 56.53
N TYR A 16 -17.35 7.66 55.74
CA TYR A 16 -18.36 6.69 55.36
C TYR A 16 -19.01 6.07 56.62
N GLY A 17 -20.34 6.07 56.69
CA GLY A 17 -21.10 5.63 57.88
C GLY A 17 -21.26 6.67 58.99
N ASP A 18 -20.83 7.91 58.79
CA ASP A 18 -21.01 8.99 59.78
C ASP A 18 -22.50 9.36 59.93
N PRO A 19 -23.10 9.24 61.13
CA PRO A 19 -24.51 9.53 61.38
C PRO A 19 -24.95 10.94 60.95
N ALA A 20 -24.01 11.89 60.92
CA ALA A 20 -24.26 13.26 60.46
C ALA A 20 -24.66 13.34 58.97
N LEU A 21 -24.37 12.32 58.17
CA LEU A 21 -24.78 12.20 56.75
C LEU A 21 -26.25 11.75 56.58
N GLY A 22 -26.96 11.41 57.66
CA GLY A 22 -28.38 11.05 57.64
C GLY A 22 -28.69 9.88 56.69
N PRO A 23 -29.67 10.00 55.78
CA PRO A 23 -30.05 8.93 54.86
C PRO A 23 -28.99 8.62 53.78
N PHE A 24 -27.93 9.41 53.68
CA PHE A 24 -26.82 9.25 52.73
C PHE A 24 -25.57 8.65 53.38
N THR A 25 -25.71 8.12 54.60
CA THR A 25 -24.67 7.43 55.37
C THR A 25 -23.94 6.32 54.59
N LEU A 26 -24.64 5.66 53.67
CA LEU A 26 -24.14 4.54 52.86
C LEU A 26 -23.72 4.92 51.43
N ASP A 27 -23.95 6.16 51.00
CA ASP A 27 -23.57 6.67 49.66
C ASP A 27 -23.38 8.19 49.72
N PRO A 28 -22.22 8.65 50.22
CA PRO A 28 -21.99 10.07 50.44
C PRO A 28 -21.69 10.83 49.12
N SER A 29 -21.19 10.12 48.10
CA SER A 29 -20.87 10.66 46.76
C SER A 29 -22.10 10.74 45.84
N ARG A 30 -23.16 9.97 46.14
CA ARG A 30 -24.42 9.87 45.38
C ARG A 30 -24.24 9.38 43.95
N ASP A 31 -23.24 8.55 43.70
CA ASP A 31 -22.87 8.09 42.37
C ASP A 31 -23.15 6.61 42.15
N ASN A 32 -23.93 5.95 43.01
CA ASN A 32 -24.33 4.56 42.80
C ASN A 32 -25.12 4.34 41.49
N PHE A 33 -24.62 3.41 40.67
CA PHE A 33 -25.24 2.95 39.44
C PHE A 33 -26.36 1.92 39.69
N ALA A 34 -27.45 1.98 38.90
CA ALA A 34 -28.43 0.90 38.80
C ALA A 34 -28.90 0.69 37.36
N ARG A 35 -28.93 -0.57 36.90
CA ARG A 35 -29.35 -0.93 35.53
C ARG A 35 -30.82 -0.54 35.26
N TYR A 36 -31.03 0.27 34.23
CA TYR A 36 -32.36 0.58 33.72
C TYR A 36 -32.99 -0.65 33.05
N HIS A 37 -34.21 -1.02 33.46
CA HIS A 37 -35.01 -2.06 32.83
C HIS A 37 -36.26 -1.42 32.22
N HIS A 38 -36.61 -1.75 30.97
CA HIS A 38 -37.69 -1.10 30.20
C HIS A 38 -39.12 -1.56 30.61
N ILE A 39 -39.29 -2.17 31.80
CA ILE A 39 -40.61 -2.66 32.26
C ILE A 39 -41.36 -1.48 32.94
N LYS A 40 -42.63 -1.31 32.58
CA LYS A 40 -43.48 -0.12 32.83
C LYS A 40 -43.57 0.43 34.27
N ASP A 41 -43.19 -0.32 35.30
CA ASP A 41 -43.28 0.11 36.71
C ASP A 41 -41.94 0.53 37.37
N SER A 42 -40.81 0.52 36.65
CA SER A 42 -39.49 0.83 37.24
C SER A 42 -38.94 2.22 36.88
N LEU A 43 -39.79 3.25 36.75
CA LEU A 43 -39.34 4.66 36.61
C LEU A 43 -38.39 5.09 37.75
N LYS A 44 -38.42 4.43 38.91
CA LYS A 44 -37.54 4.67 40.07
C LYS A 44 -36.04 4.48 39.80
N ASN A 45 -35.64 3.75 38.76
CA ASN A 45 -34.22 3.47 38.49
C ASN A 45 -33.56 4.44 37.48
N ARG A 46 -34.33 5.33 36.83
CA ARG A 46 -33.77 6.33 35.89
C ARG A 46 -32.80 7.30 36.59
N SER A 47 -33.05 7.64 37.86
CA SER A 47 -32.18 8.54 38.64
C SER A 47 -30.82 7.94 38.99
N LYS A 48 -30.64 6.62 38.85
CA LYS A 48 -29.42 5.90 39.22
C LYS A 48 -28.66 5.30 38.02
N VAL A 49 -29.20 5.38 36.80
CA VAL A 49 -28.56 4.77 35.61
C VAL A 49 -27.31 5.52 35.13
N ASN A 50 -27.13 6.77 35.55
CA ASN A 50 -25.97 7.59 35.20
C ASN A 50 -24.93 7.64 36.34
N GLY A 51 -25.10 6.83 37.40
CA GLY A 51 -24.11 6.73 38.48
C GLY A 51 -22.80 6.09 37.99
N THR A 52 -21.68 6.44 38.62
CA THR A 52 -20.33 5.94 38.31
C THR A 52 -19.89 4.78 39.20
N GLU A 53 -20.39 4.67 40.43
CA GLU A 53 -20.06 3.61 41.38
C GLU A 53 -20.88 2.34 41.07
N GLY A 54 -20.20 1.27 40.65
CA GLY A 54 -20.85 0.01 40.25
C GLY A 54 -21.23 -0.11 38.76
N ASP A 55 -20.85 0.86 37.93
CA ASP A 55 -20.95 0.74 36.46
C ASP A 55 -19.77 -0.09 35.92
N GLU A 56 -20.02 -1.35 35.61
CA GLU A 56 -18.99 -2.36 35.39
C GLU A 56 -18.27 -2.31 34.03
N GLY A 57 -18.34 -1.24 33.23
CA GLY A 57 -17.65 -1.24 31.93
C GLY A 57 -17.81 -0.03 31.02
N ARG A 58 -18.13 1.16 31.54
CA ARG A 58 -18.23 2.38 30.70
C ARG A 58 -17.35 3.50 31.22
N LEU A 59 -17.08 4.46 30.33
CA LEU A 59 -16.14 5.58 30.47
C LEU A 59 -16.47 6.51 31.64
N THR A 60 -16.03 6.16 32.84
CA THR A 60 -16.07 7.02 34.04
C THR A 60 -14.80 7.87 34.20
N ARG A 61 -13.92 7.86 33.19
CA ARG A 61 -12.71 8.67 33.21
C ARG A 61 -13.07 10.14 33.04
N GLU A 62 -12.29 10.95 33.72
CA GLU A 62 -12.25 12.40 33.63
C GLU A 62 -11.78 12.93 32.25
N ASP A 63 -11.30 12.05 31.37
CA ASP A 63 -10.88 12.33 29.99
C ASP A 63 -11.85 11.68 28.98
N VAL A 64 -12.73 12.50 28.40
CA VAL A 64 -13.83 12.04 27.52
C VAL A 64 -13.33 11.69 26.10
N ASN A 65 -12.24 12.30 25.63
CA ASN A 65 -11.73 12.15 24.26
C ASN A 65 -10.30 11.56 24.18
N TYR A 66 -9.80 11.00 25.27
CA TYR A 66 -8.52 10.27 25.37
C TYR A 66 -7.29 11.09 24.96
N ASN A 67 -7.27 12.39 25.24
CA ASN A 67 -6.16 13.27 24.87
C ASN A 67 -5.45 13.92 26.08
N GLY A 68 -5.72 13.42 27.29
CA GLY A 68 -5.18 13.94 28.54
C GLY A 68 -6.08 14.97 29.23
N TRP A 69 -5.81 15.23 30.50
CA TRP A 69 -6.61 16.15 31.33
C TRP A 69 -6.36 17.63 30.97
N SER A 70 -7.43 18.42 30.86
CA SER A 70 -7.37 19.86 30.62
C SER A 70 -8.37 20.61 31.50
N THR A 71 -7.93 21.68 32.17
CA THR A 71 -8.74 22.47 33.11
C THR A 71 -9.28 23.79 32.55
N ARG A 72 -9.11 24.04 31.24
CA ARG A 72 -9.49 25.32 30.61
C ARG A 72 -10.89 25.26 30.01
N GLU A 73 -11.78 26.11 30.49
CA GLU A 73 -13.12 26.30 29.91
C GLU A 73 -13.15 27.50 28.94
N ARG A 74 -13.63 27.26 27.72
CA ARG A 74 -14.01 28.29 26.73
C ARG A 74 -15.21 27.80 25.94
N PHE A 75 -16.34 28.49 25.99
CA PHE A 75 -17.58 28.01 25.35
C PHE A 75 -18.52 29.15 24.97
N PHE A 76 -19.40 28.86 24.00
CA PHE A 76 -20.58 29.66 23.68
C PHE A 76 -21.77 29.15 24.51
N ARG A 77 -22.52 30.05 25.15
CA ARG A 77 -23.67 29.72 25.99
C ARG A 77 -24.95 30.34 25.44
N ALA A 78 -25.96 29.51 25.18
CA ALA A 78 -27.33 29.92 24.95
C ALA A 78 -28.22 29.41 26.10
N THR A 79 -29.07 30.31 26.62
CA THR A 79 -30.01 30.01 27.70
C THR A 79 -31.43 30.01 27.14
N ILE A 80 -32.22 28.99 27.51
CA ILE A 80 -33.65 28.93 27.21
C ILE A 80 -34.36 28.93 28.55
N ASP A 81 -35.14 29.98 28.81
CA ASP A 81 -36.05 30.02 29.94
C ASP A 81 -37.32 29.21 29.59
N PHE A 82 -37.68 28.24 30.43
CA PHE A 82 -38.85 27.40 30.19
C PHE A 82 -40.15 27.99 30.74
N ASP A 83 -40.08 28.92 31.70
CA ASP A 83 -41.25 29.61 32.26
C ASP A 83 -41.77 30.66 31.27
N ASP A 84 -40.88 31.25 30.47
CA ASP A 84 -41.20 32.16 29.35
C ASP A 84 -40.74 31.64 27.98
N ALA A 85 -40.91 30.33 27.76
CA ALA A 85 -40.43 29.66 26.54
C ALA A 85 -41.01 30.25 25.24
N GLU A 86 -42.24 30.77 25.28
CA GLU A 86 -42.93 31.30 24.10
C GLU A 86 -42.37 32.64 23.63
N ASN A 87 -41.73 33.41 24.51
CA ASN A 87 -41.01 34.64 24.17
C ASN A 87 -39.51 34.42 23.96
N SER A 88 -39.02 33.18 24.07
CA SER A 88 -37.61 32.85 23.79
C SER A 88 -37.25 33.21 22.34
N PRO A 89 -36.09 33.86 22.08
CA PRO A 89 -35.65 34.20 20.73
C PRO A 89 -35.38 32.96 19.85
N TYR A 90 -35.33 31.77 20.46
CA TYR A 90 -35.08 30.49 19.78
C TYR A 90 -36.36 29.67 19.58
N TYR A 91 -37.49 30.09 20.13
CA TYR A 91 -38.75 29.35 19.98
C TYR A 91 -39.31 29.57 18.58
N ASP A 92 -39.73 28.48 17.93
CA ASP A 92 -40.35 28.53 16.61
C ASP A 92 -41.86 28.31 16.72
N PRO A 93 -42.67 29.39 16.77
CA PRO A 93 -44.12 29.31 16.95
C PRO A 93 -44.85 28.76 15.71
N ASN A 94 -44.17 28.70 14.56
CA ASN A 94 -44.72 28.20 13.30
C ASN A 94 -44.38 26.72 13.06
N ALA A 95 -43.71 26.07 14.00
CA ALA A 95 -43.41 24.65 13.93
C ALA A 95 -44.72 23.84 13.98
N ASN A 96 -45.02 23.11 12.90
CA ASN A 96 -46.23 22.29 12.81
C ASN A 96 -46.08 20.98 13.60
N SER A 97 -46.04 21.09 14.93
CA SER A 97 -46.11 19.93 15.82
C SER A 97 -47.56 19.44 15.86
N ALA A 98 -47.78 18.14 15.63
CA ALA A 98 -49.12 17.53 15.75
C ALA A 98 -49.75 17.71 17.15
N GLN A 99 -48.94 18.09 18.16
CA GLN A 99 -49.36 18.46 19.52
C GLN A 99 -48.54 19.68 19.99
N PRO A 100 -48.91 20.91 19.59
CA PRO A 100 -48.12 22.13 19.86
C PRO A 100 -47.93 22.44 21.35
N GLY A 101 -48.86 21.97 22.20
CA GLY A 101 -48.77 22.13 23.67
C GLY A 101 -47.87 21.11 24.38
N VAL A 102 -47.41 20.05 23.69
CA VAL A 102 -46.60 18.95 24.28
C VAL A 102 -45.16 18.99 23.77
N TRP A 103 -44.96 19.21 22.46
CA TRP A 103 -43.62 19.29 21.86
C TRP A 103 -43.35 20.70 21.36
N ARG A 104 -42.33 21.35 21.94
CA ARG A 104 -41.85 22.69 21.57
C ARG A 104 -40.57 22.56 20.75
N ARG A 105 -40.51 23.24 19.60
CA ARG A 105 -39.31 23.29 18.76
C ARG A 105 -38.50 24.54 19.09
N PHE A 106 -37.25 24.34 19.48
CA PHE A 106 -36.27 25.41 19.64
C PHE A 106 -35.23 25.31 18.52
N ARG A 107 -34.91 26.44 17.89
CA ARG A 107 -33.87 26.57 16.86
C ARG A 107 -32.89 27.64 17.31
N ILE A 108 -31.69 27.20 17.69
CA ILE A 108 -30.61 28.08 18.16
C ILE A 108 -29.69 28.37 16.96
N PRO A 109 -29.62 29.61 16.46
CA PRO A 109 -28.65 29.97 15.43
C PRO A 109 -27.22 29.86 16.00
N LEU A 110 -26.32 29.19 15.30
CA LEU A 110 -24.95 28.97 15.76
C LEU A 110 -24.01 30.11 15.32
N GLN A 111 -24.14 30.63 14.10
CA GLN A 111 -23.37 31.78 13.62
C GLN A 111 -24.16 33.08 13.80
N ASP A 112 -23.48 34.17 14.16
CA ASP A 112 -24.01 35.53 14.29
C ASP A 112 -25.23 35.68 15.19
N ASN A 113 -25.34 34.85 16.22
CA ASN A 113 -26.39 34.95 17.22
C ASN A 113 -26.03 36.02 18.28
N PRO A 114 -26.76 37.15 18.33
CA PRO A 114 -26.45 38.25 19.25
C PRO A 114 -26.79 37.92 20.71
N TYR A 115 -27.45 36.78 20.95
CA TYR A 115 -27.88 36.31 22.27
C TYR A 115 -26.96 35.21 22.84
N PHE A 116 -25.85 34.88 22.16
CA PHE A 116 -24.82 34.03 22.76
C PHE A 116 -23.99 34.81 23.78
N ASP A 117 -23.82 34.22 24.95
CA ASP A 117 -22.84 34.65 25.91
C ASP A 117 -21.52 33.88 25.69
N THR A 118 -20.41 34.60 25.53
CA THR A 118 -19.07 34.02 25.35
C THR A 118 -18.31 33.98 26.66
N VAL A 119 -18.09 32.77 27.19
CA VAL A 119 -17.36 32.57 28.44
C VAL A 119 -15.93 32.12 28.15
N TYR A 120 -14.95 32.90 28.60
CA TYR A 120 -13.51 32.60 28.52
C TYR A 120 -12.76 33.27 29.68
N ALA A 121 -11.59 32.73 30.06
CA ALA A 121 -10.79 33.29 31.14
C ALA A 121 -10.30 34.72 30.83
N THR A 122 -10.18 35.58 31.86
CA THR A 122 -9.67 36.95 31.73
C THR A 122 -8.26 36.94 31.12
N GLY A 123 -8.09 37.51 29.92
CA GLY A 123 -6.82 37.50 29.16
C GLY A 123 -6.63 36.30 28.21
N GLY A 124 -7.63 35.44 28.06
CA GLY A 124 -7.63 34.30 27.12
C GLY A 124 -8.22 34.64 25.75
N THR A 125 -8.06 33.71 24.80
CA THR A 125 -8.67 33.81 23.46
C THR A 125 -10.13 33.35 23.51
N ALA A 126 -11.02 34.11 22.87
CA ALA A 126 -12.42 33.75 22.70
C ALA A 126 -12.58 32.39 21.99
N PRO A 127 -13.66 31.63 22.25
CA PRO A 127 -13.94 30.38 21.55
C PRO A 127 -14.15 30.62 20.04
N SER A 128 -13.74 29.65 19.21
CA SER A 128 -13.94 29.67 17.74
C SER A 128 -14.79 28.48 17.30
N TRP A 129 -15.69 28.71 16.34
CA TRP A 129 -16.50 27.65 15.73
C TRP A 129 -15.67 26.57 15.01
N SER A 130 -14.44 26.89 14.60
CA SER A 130 -13.50 25.91 14.01
C SER A 130 -12.90 24.93 15.02
N GLU A 131 -13.05 25.16 16.33
CA GLU A 131 -12.38 24.38 17.39
C GLU A 131 -13.35 23.71 18.38
N ILE A 132 -14.64 23.64 18.06
CA ILE A 132 -15.66 23.03 18.92
C ILE A 132 -15.49 21.51 18.96
N ARG A 133 -15.39 20.93 20.16
CA ARG A 133 -15.20 19.49 20.39
C ARG A 133 -16.30 18.82 21.21
N PHE A 134 -17.02 19.61 22.01
CA PHE A 134 -18.01 19.12 22.95
C PHE A 134 -19.25 20.01 22.95
N VAL A 135 -20.40 19.42 23.21
CA VAL A 135 -21.66 20.11 23.50
C VAL A 135 -22.03 19.77 24.94
N ARG A 136 -22.30 20.78 25.76
CA ARG A 136 -22.70 20.61 27.17
C ARG A 136 -24.09 21.19 27.37
N LEU A 137 -25.02 20.37 27.85
CA LEU A 137 -26.36 20.76 28.25
C LEU A 137 -26.44 20.68 29.78
N TRP A 138 -26.91 21.73 30.43
CA TRP A 138 -27.19 21.72 31.87
C TRP A 138 -28.52 22.42 32.13
N TRP A 139 -29.25 21.97 33.16
CA TRP A 139 -30.56 22.50 33.53
C TRP A 139 -30.48 22.99 34.98
N GLU A 140 -30.77 24.28 35.20
CA GLU A 140 -30.59 24.99 36.47
C GLU A 140 -31.81 25.85 36.84
N GLU A 141 -31.75 26.54 38.00
CA GLU A 141 -32.79 27.48 38.49
C GLU A 141 -34.18 26.89 38.77
N PHE A 142 -34.25 25.67 39.31
CA PHE A 142 -35.51 25.05 39.72
C PHE A 142 -36.20 25.80 40.89
N PRO A 143 -37.54 26.03 40.83
CA PRO A 143 -38.29 26.63 41.94
C PRO A 143 -38.11 25.85 43.25
N ASP A 144 -37.94 26.56 44.37
CA ASP A 144 -37.68 25.94 45.69
C ASP A 144 -38.71 24.85 46.06
N GLN A 145 -39.97 25.04 45.63
CA GLN A 145 -41.08 24.13 45.87
C GLN A 145 -40.98 22.80 45.09
N LYS A 146 -40.20 22.76 43.99
CA LYS A 146 -40.05 21.60 43.11
C LYS A 146 -38.65 20.96 43.16
N LYS A 147 -37.74 21.46 44.01
CA LYS A 147 -36.39 20.89 44.20
C LYS A 147 -36.40 19.43 44.68
N SER A 148 -37.51 18.93 45.21
CA SER A 148 -37.70 17.54 45.65
C SER A 148 -38.51 16.68 44.67
N ASP A 149 -39.03 17.24 43.58
CA ASP A 149 -39.81 16.52 42.57
C ASP A 149 -38.90 15.93 41.49
N SER A 150 -39.25 14.75 40.95
CA SER A 150 -38.57 14.19 39.78
C SER A 150 -39.11 14.89 38.52
N LEU A 151 -38.38 15.89 38.02
CA LEU A 151 -38.69 16.55 36.75
C LEU A 151 -38.07 15.79 35.58
N LEU A 152 -38.77 15.71 34.45
CA LEU A 152 -38.33 15.01 33.25
C LEU A 152 -38.37 15.95 32.05
N MET A 153 -37.25 16.04 31.34
CA MET A 153 -37.14 16.69 30.04
C MET A 153 -36.85 15.63 28.99
N GLU A 154 -37.71 15.53 27.99
CA GLU A 154 -37.55 14.58 26.89
C GLU A 154 -37.18 15.33 25.62
N PHE A 155 -36.13 14.88 24.94
CA PHE A 155 -35.74 15.39 23.62
C PHE A 155 -36.19 14.39 22.57
N ALA A 156 -37.08 14.79 21.66
CA ALA A 156 -37.45 13.94 20.52
C ALA A 156 -36.27 13.75 19.55
N ALA A 157 -35.54 14.84 19.29
CA ALA A 157 -34.32 14.85 18.49
C ALA A 157 -33.45 16.05 18.89
N ILE A 158 -32.14 15.88 18.80
CA ILE A 158 -31.16 16.96 18.89
C ILE A 158 -30.29 16.84 17.65
N GLU A 159 -30.33 17.84 16.77
CA GLU A 159 -29.69 17.79 15.46
C GLU A 159 -28.95 19.10 15.17
N PHE A 160 -27.80 18.97 14.52
CA PHE A 160 -27.14 20.09 13.86
C PHE A 160 -27.75 20.27 12.47
N VAL A 161 -28.61 21.27 12.33
CA VAL A 161 -29.26 21.60 11.05
C VAL A 161 -28.52 22.77 10.43
N GLY A 162 -28.12 22.63 9.17
CA GLY A 162 -27.42 23.68 8.41
C GLY A 162 -27.85 23.67 6.95
N ASN A 163 -27.83 24.85 6.31
CA ASN A 163 -28.04 24.95 4.87
C ASN A 163 -26.71 24.74 4.15
N GLN A 164 -26.71 23.92 3.10
CA GLN A 164 -25.55 23.75 2.21
C GLN A 164 -25.37 24.98 1.31
N TRP A 165 -26.39 25.81 1.17
CA TRP A 165 -26.36 27.11 0.51
C TRP A 165 -26.15 28.20 1.55
N GLN A 166 -25.06 28.94 1.40
CA GLN A 166 -24.66 30.02 2.30
C GLN A 166 -24.95 31.37 1.63
N PRO A 167 -25.55 32.33 2.33
CA PRO A 167 -25.78 33.64 1.74
C PRO A 167 -24.46 34.39 1.53
N ARG A 168 -24.30 35.02 0.36
CA ARG A 168 -23.17 35.88 0.03
C ARG A 168 -23.37 37.27 0.66
N LEU A 169 -22.29 37.84 1.17
CA LEU A 169 -22.27 39.25 1.58
C LEU A 169 -22.35 40.16 0.36
N THR A 170 -23.28 41.12 0.39
CA THR A 170 -23.38 42.19 -0.61
C THR A 170 -22.92 43.48 0.05
N GLY A 171 -21.69 43.90 -0.24
CA GLY A 171 -21.00 44.94 0.55
C GLY A 171 -20.71 44.44 1.96
N ASP A 172 -21.13 45.20 2.99
CA ASP A 172 -20.93 44.87 4.40
C ASP A 172 -22.15 44.16 5.05
N SER A 173 -23.16 43.75 4.26
CA SER A 173 -24.40 43.19 4.81
C SER A 173 -24.93 41.98 4.03
N ILE A 174 -25.62 41.08 4.73
CA ILE A 174 -26.34 39.95 4.14
C ILE A 174 -27.71 40.45 3.65
N LYS A 175 -27.91 40.47 2.32
CA LYS A 175 -29.16 40.91 1.68
C LYS A 175 -30.11 39.78 1.31
N ILE A 176 -29.67 38.52 1.47
CA ILE A 176 -30.43 37.31 1.12
C ILE A 176 -30.31 36.26 2.22
N GLU A 177 -31.41 35.62 2.55
CA GLU A 177 -31.48 34.53 3.52
C GLU A 177 -31.80 33.23 2.77
N ALA A 178 -30.95 32.21 2.94
CA ALA A 178 -31.13 30.90 2.33
C ALA A 178 -31.71 29.92 3.37
N SER A 179 -32.94 29.47 3.15
CA SER A 179 -33.64 28.51 4.01
C SER A 179 -34.17 27.33 3.20
N VAL A 180 -34.63 26.27 3.87
CA VAL A 180 -35.16 25.07 3.21
C VAL A 180 -36.65 24.94 3.53
N LEU A 181 -37.45 24.66 2.50
CA LEU A 181 -38.85 24.26 2.62
C LEU A 181 -38.97 22.77 2.33
N ASN A 182 -39.79 22.05 3.07
CA ASN A 182 -39.93 20.62 2.84
C ASN A 182 -41.34 20.08 3.04
N THR A 183 -41.59 18.87 2.52
CA THR A 183 -42.92 18.25 2.50
C THR A 183 -43.44 17.76 3.85
N GLU A 184 -42.57 17.54 4.84
CA GLU A 184 -42.93 16.97 6.14
C GLU A 184 -43.11 18.03 7.23
N ASP A 185 -42.18 19.00 7.29
CA ASP A 185 -42.13 20.05 8.31
C ASP A 185 -42.97 21.28 7.91
N ASP A 186 -43.07 21.58 6.60
CA ASP A 186 -43.79 22.75 6.07
C ASP A 186 -44.94 22.38 5.10
N PRO A 187 -45.77 21.35 5.38
CA PRO A 187 -46.71 20.81 4.40
C PRO A 187 -47.76 21.83 3.95
N GLN A 188 -48.15 22.77 4.81
CA GLN A 188 -49.13 23.80 4.47
C GLN A 188 -48.57 24.85 3.52
N LEU A 189 -47.31 25.28 3.70
CA LEU A 189 -46.68 26.28 2.84
C LEU A 189 -46.23 25.66 1.50
N TYR A 190 -45.69 24.45 1.57
CA TYR A 190 -45.13 23.73 0.42
C TYR A 190 -46.23 23.13 -0.49
N ASN A 191 -47.30 22.57 0.08
CA ASN A 191 -48.36 21.87 -0.67
C ASN A 191 -49.61 22.71 -0.98
N SER A 192 -49.72 23.96 -0.48
CA SER A 192 -50.98 24.74 -0.57
C SER A 192 -51.48 24.98 -2.00
N LEU A 193 -50.62 25.00 -3.02
CA LEU A 193 -51.01 25.27 -4.40
C LEU A 193 -50.09 24.53 -5.39
N THR A 194 -50.41 23.25 -5.65
CA THR A 194 -49.79 22.29 -6.61
C THR A 194 -48.28 22.08 -6.46
N MET A 195 -47.86 20.84 -6.16
CA MET A 195 -46.46 20.37 -6.19
C MET A 195 -45.84 20.57 -7.60
N PRO A 196 -44.51 20.69 -7.76
CA PRO A 196 -43.88 20.66 -9.08
C PRO A 196 -44.42 19.48 -9.91
N PRO A 197 -45.01 19.71 -11.11
CA PRO A 197 -45.77 18.67 -11.81
C PRO A 197 -45.01 17.39 -12.19
N ALA A 198 -43.67 17.40 -12.12
CA ALA A 198 -42.81 16.35 -12.63
C ALA A 198 -41.93 15.64 -11.57
N LEU A 199 -42.11 15.93 -10.28
CA LEU A 199 -41.43 15.23 -9.19
C LEU A 199 -42.35 14.10 -8.69
N VAL A 200 -42.05 12.87 -9.11
CA VAL A 200 -42.73 11.65 -8.62
C VAL A 200 -42.20 11.34 -7.22
N TRP A 201 -43.07 10.96 -6.29
CA TRP A 201 -42.62 10.50 -4.97
C TRP A 201 -41.67 9.30 -5.13
N GLU A 202 -40.41 9.49 -4.75
CA GLU A 202 -39.49 8.38 -4.66
C GLU A 202 -39.80 7.57 -3.40
N LEU A 203 -40.02 6.26 -3.58
CA LEU A 203 -40.14 5.32 -2.49
C LEU A 203 -38.73 4.94 -2.03
N ARG A 204 -38.48 4.98 -0.73
CA ARG A 204 -37.32 4.34 -0.11
C ARG A 204 -37.73 2.96 0.35
N GLU A 205 -37.11 1.94 -0.24
CA GLU A 205 -37.22 0.57 0.24
C GLU A 205 -36.28 0.40 1.44
N GLU A 206 -36.86 0.19 2.62
CA GLU A 206 -36.11 -0.19 3.82
C GLU A 206 -36.70 -1.52 4.32
N GLY A 207 -36.11 -2.62 3.84
CA GLY A 207 -36.66 -3.97 4.05
C GLY A 207 -37.85 -4.25 3.13
N SER A 208 -39.04 -4.47 3.70
CA SER A 208 -40.27 -4.80 2.97
C SER A 208 -41.33 -3.69 2.98
N ARG A 209 -40.95 -2.47 3.37
CA ARG A 209 -41.87 -1.32 3.48
C ARG A 209 -41.37 -0.18 2.62
N ASP A 210 -42.32 0.47 1.96
CA ASP A 210 -42.06 1.63 1.11
C ASP A 210 -42.41 2.89 1.90
N PHE A 211 -41.41 3.73 2.14
CA PHE A 211 -41.60 5.06 2.75
C PHE A 211 -41.48 6.14 1.67
N LEU A 212 -42.30 7.18 1.76
CA LEU A 212 -42.15 8.37 0.92
C LEU A 212 -40.86 9.09 1.34
N LYS A 213 -39.95 9.35 0.40
CA LYS A 213 -38.77 10.19 0.69
C LYS A 213 -39.18 11.64 0.92
N LYS A 214 -38.48 12.31 1.85
CA LYS A 214 -38.60 13.74 2.12
C LYS A 214 -38.11 14.55 0.92
N GLU A 215 -38.96 15.42 0.40
CA GLU A 215 -38.66 16.35 -0.70
C GLU A 215 -38.39 17.75 -0.14
N GLN A 216 -37.38 18.44 -0.68
CA GLN A 216 -36.94 19.76 -0.18
C GLN A 216 -36.69 20.76 -1.32
N ALA A 217 -37.09 22.02 -1.12
CA ALA A 217 -36.76 23.14 -2.01
C ALA A 217 -35.96 24.21 -1.28
N LEU A 218 -35.11 24.91 -2.02
CA LEU A 218 -34.38 26.06 -1.51
C LEU A 218 -35.26 27.31 -1.57
N ARG A 219 -35.39 28.00 -0.44
CA ARG A 219 -36.11 29.27 -0.30
C ARG A 219 -35.11 30.40 -0.10
N LEU A 220 -35.12 31.36 -1.01
CA LEU A 220 -34.27 32.53 -1.02
C LEU A 220 -35.09 33.78 -0.75
N LYS A 221 -34.97 34.33 0.46
CA LYS A 221 -35.68 35.54 0.87
C LYS A 221 -34.72 36.72 0.86
N TYR A 222 -34.90 37.67 -0.06
CA TYR A 222 -34.06 38.86 -0.17
C TYR A 222 -34.77 40.10 0.37
N ARG A 223 -34.02 41.05 0.92
CA ARG A 223 -34.55 42.29 1.50
C ARG A 223 -33.68 43.50 1.15
N SER A 224 -34.33 44.65 0.95
CA SER A 224 -33.66 45.95 0.77
C SER A 224 -32.53 45.95 -0.27
N LEU A 225 -32.79 45.38 -1.45
CA LEU A 225 -31.85 45.29 -2.57
C LEU A 225 -31.83 46.59 -3.39
N GLU A 226 -30.69 47.28 -3.43
CA GLU A 226 -30.56 48.56 -4.15
C GLU A 226 -30.42 48.36 -5.66
N ARG A 227 -30.52 49.47 -6.41
CA ARG A 227 -30.44 49.46 -7.88
C ARG A 227 -29.09 48.94 -8.34
N GLY A 228 -29.10 47.82 -9.07
CA GLY A 228 -27.88 47.18 -9.57
C GLY A 228 -27.16 46.27 -8.59
N GLU A 229 -27.67 46.13 -7.37
CA GLU A 229 -27.13 45.16 -6.41
C GLU A 229 -27.61 43.74 -6.72
N GLU A 230 -26.73 42.78 -6.45
CA GLU A 230 -27.02 41.34 -6.48
C GLU A 230 -27.08 40.76 -5.07
N ALA A 231 -27.95 39.79 -4.89
CA ALA A 231 -28.10 39.00 -3.67
C ALA A 231 -28.05 37.53 -4.06
N LEU A 232 -27.00 36.81 -3.66
CA LEU A 232 -26.74 35.42 -4.08
C LEU A 232 -26.54 34.52 -2.87
N ALA A 233 -26.95 33.27 -2.99
CA ALA A 233 -26.57 32.17 -2.10
C ALA A 233 -25.63 31.23 -2.84
N GLU A 234 -24.54 30.84 -2.19
CA GLU A 234 -23.44 30.07 -2.76
C GLU A 234 -23.33 28.67 -2.14
N ARG A 235 -22.87 27.72 -2.93
CA ARG A 235 -22.56 26.35 -2.50
C ARG A 235 -21.20 25.95 -3.02
N PHE A 236 -20.38 25.41 -2.14
CA PHE A 236 -19.03 24.92 -2.44
C PHE A 236 -19.00 23.39 -2.43
N PHE A 237 -18.31 22.82 -3.42
CA PHE A 237 -18.08 21.39 -3.53
C PHE A 237 -16.62 21.08 -3.18
N THR A 238 -16.35 20.82 -1.90
CA THR A 238 -14.98 20.69 -1.37
C THR A 238 -14.35 19.31 -1.60
N TYR A 239 -15.16 18.25 -1.74
CA TYR A 239 -14.67 16.86 -1.77
C TYR A 239 -14.95 16.11 -3.09
N GLN A 240 -15.93 16.56 -3.88
CA GLN A 240 -16.32 15.94 -5.15
C GLN A 240 -16.71 17.03 -6.15
N ASN A 241 -15.95 17.16 -7.23
CA ASN A 241 -16.24 18.15 -8.27
C ASN A 241 -17.39 17.62 -9.13
N ILE A 242 -18.29 18.50 -9.57
CA ILE A 242 -19.39 18.10 -10.43
C ILE A 242 -18.92 18.16 -11.89
N ASN A 243 -19.10 17.05 -12.61
CA ASN A 243 -18.84 16.97 -14.05
C ASN A 243 -20.16 17.07 -14.85
N LEU A 244 -20.33 18.18 -15.55
CA LEU A 244 -21.49 18.48 -16.39
C LEU A 244 -21.27 18.21 -17.89
N SER A 245 -20.07 17.77 -18.30
CA SER A 245 -19.67 17.67 -19.72
C SER A 245 -20.52 16.71 -20.57
N HIS A 246 -21.17 15.72 -19.94
CA HIS A 246 -21.99 14.71 -20.64
C HIS A 246 -23.42 15.13 -20.94
N TYR A 247 -23.87 16.23 -20.34
CA TYR A 247 -25.25 16.67 -20.38
C TYR A 247 -25.42 17.80 -21.39
N GLU A 248 -26.59 17.91 -22.00
CA GLU A 248 -26.89 19.00 -22.92
C GLU A 248 -27.43 20.23 -22.19
N GLU A 249 -28.24 20.01 -21.15
CA GLU A 249 -28.97 21.09 -20.48
C GLU A 249 -29.02 20.93 -18.97
N ILE A 250 -28.87 22.04 -18.24
CA ILE A 250 -29.31 22.16 -16.84
C ILE A 250 -30.76 22.63 -16.82
N ARG A 251 -31.59 21.97 -16.02
CA ARG A 251 -33.00 22.31 -15.81
C ARG A 251 -33.27 22.54 -14.33
N MET A 252 -34.12 23.51 -14.03
CA MET A 252 -34.56 23.78 -12.65
C MET A 252 -35.98 24.34 -12.63
N PHE A 253 -36.66 24.11 -11.51
CA PHE A 253 -37.93 24.75 -11.18
C PHE A 253 -37.64 26.00 -10.37
N VAL A 254 -38.23 27.12 -10.77
CA VAL A 254 -38.16 28.37 -10.02
C VAL A 254 -39.57 28.90 -9.86
N ARG A 255 -39.88 29.36 -8.65
CA ARG A 255 -41.16 29.98 -8.30
C ARG A 255 -40.87 31.25 -7.51
N MET A 256 -41.49 32.35 -7.88
CA MET A 256 -41.50 33.54 -7.03
C MET A 256 -42.73 33.48 -6.13
N HIS A 257 -42.52 33.46 -4.83
CA HIS A 257 -43.58 33.51 -3.84
C HIS A 257 -43.85 34.97 -3.46
N THR A 258 -45.06 35.43 -3.71
CA THR A 258 -45.54 36.74 -3.26
C THR A 258 -46.49 36.51 -2.10
N ASP A 259 -46.14 37.00 -0.91
CA ASP A 259 -47.09 37.08 0.21
C ASP A 259 -48.21 38.05 -0.18
N PRO A 260 -49.48 37.59 -0.33
CA PRO A 260 -50.60 38.45 -0.74
C PRO A 260 -50.83 39.63 0.20
N ALA A 261 -50.37 39.55 1.45
CA ALA A 261 -50.47 40.63 2.44
C ALA A 261 -49.33 41.67 2.34
N ALA A 262 -48.20 41.32 1.70
CA ALA A 262 -47.02 42.17 1.64
C ALA A 262 -46.67 42.67 0.22
N PHE A 263 -47.06 41.97 -0.86
CA PHE A 263 -46.73 42.32 -2.24
C PHE A 263 -47.83 41.90 -3.24
N GLU A 264 -48.49 42.86 -3.91
CA GLU A 264 -49.60 42.59 -4.84
C GLU A 264 -49.17 42.07 -6.24
N GLN A 265 -47.90 42.26 -6.68
CA GLN A 265 -47.41 41.87 -8.01
C GLN A 265 -45.92 41.46 -8.02
N VAL A 266 -45.55 40.55 -8.92
CA VAL A 266 -44.16 40.12 -9.21
C VAL A 266 -43.39 41.29 -9.85
N ASN A 267 -42.20 41.61 -9.32
CA ASN A 267 -41.34 42.67 -9.87
C ASN A 267 -40.74 42.25 -11.22
N GLU A 268 -41.24 42.85 -12.31
CA GLU A 268 -40.74 42.59 -13.65
C GLU A 268 -39.32 43.12 -13.91
N HIS A 269 -38.69 43.84 -12.97
CA HIS A 269 -37.34 44.42 -13.09
C HIS A 269 -36.29 43.70 -12.22
N THR A 270 -36.57 42.47 -11.84
CA THR A 270 -35.62 41.60 -11.13
C THR A 270 -35.17 40.46 -12.05
N TRP A 271 -33.87 40.21 -12.07
CA TRP A 271 -33.25 39.09 -12.78
C TRP A 271 -33.05 37.93 -11.82
N PHE A 272 -33.45 36.73 -12.23
CA PHE A 272 -32.91 35.51 -11.65
C PHE A 272 -31.49 35.31 -12.15
N VAL A 273 -30.57 34.93 -11.26
CA VAL A 273 -29.17 34.67 -11.61
C VAL A 273 -28.78 33.29 -11.12
N TYR A 274 -28.19 32.49 -12.00
CA TYR A 274 -27.54 31.22 -11.67
C TYR A 274 -26.10 31.22 -12.18
N ARG A 275 -25.15 30.99 -11.30
CA ARG A 275 -23.72 30.90 -11.60
C ARG A 275 -23.19 29.52 -11.26
N PHE A 276 -22.27 29.02 -12.07
CA PHE A 276 -21.55 27.78 -11.78
C PHE A 276 -20.15 27.80 -12.40
N GLY A 277 -19.16 27.22 -11.73
CA GLY A 277 -17.79 27.21 -12.21
C GLY A 277 -16.79 26.86 -11.10
N LEU A 278 -15.60 27.48 -11.17
CA LEU A 278 -14.53 27.25 -10.21
C LEU A 278 -14.74 28.06 -8.92
N ASN A 279 -15.08 29.34 -9.06
CA ASN A 279 -15.30 30.28 -7.96
C ASN A 279 -16.00 31.56 -8.47
N ASP A 280 -16.20 32.53 -7.57
CA ASP A 280 -16.81 33.83 -7.87
C ASP A 280 -15.98 34.74 -8.81
N SER A 281 -14.75 34.36 -9.13
CA SER A 281 -13.85 35.09 -10.03
C SER A 281 -13.77 34.43 -11.41
N THR A 282 -14.27 33.19 -11.56
CA THR A 282 -14.20 32.38 -12.78
C THR A 282 -15.44 31.47 -12.89
N TYR A 283 -16.46 31.92 -13.64
CA TYR A 283 -17.76 31.25 -13.70
C TYR A 283 -18.53 31.45 -15.01
N TYR A 284 -19.47 30.54 -15.23
CA TYR A 284 -20.58 30.66 -16.16
C TYR A 284 -21.80 31.26 -15.45
N GLU A 285 -22.52 32.16 -16.11
CA GLU A 285 -23.71 32.82 -15.58
C GLU A 285 -24.87 32.72 -16.57
N TYR A 286 -26.01 32.26 -16.07
CA TYR A 286 -27.30 32.40 -16.71
C TYR A 286 -28.12 33.44 -15.94
N ARG A 287 -28.73 34.38 -16.66
CA ARG A 287 -29.70 35.30 -16.07
C ARG A 287 -30.94 35.46 -16.92
N GLU A 288 -32.09 35.54 -16.27
CA GLU A 288 -33.39 35.69 -16.92
C GLU A 288 -34.24 36.69 -16.15
N ARG A 289 -34.93 37.57 -16.88
CA ARG A 289 -35.79 38.61 -16.28
C ARG A 289 -37.15 38.01 -15.93
N PHE A 290 -37.57 38.13 -14.68
CA PHE A 290 -38.93 37.76 -14.28
C PHE A 290 -39.93 38.65 -15.03
N GLY A 291 -40.97 38.08 -15.62
CA GLY A 291 -42.00 38.85 -16.33
C GLY A 291 -41.76 39.12 -17.82
N ALA A 292 -40.69 38.62 -18.45
CA ALA A 292 -40.39 38.93 -19.84
C ALA A 292 -41.40 38.31 -20.86
N PRO A 293 -41.85 39.03 -21.91
CA PRO A 293 -42.73 38.48 -22.94
C PRO A 293 -42.08 37.28 -23.66
N GLY A 294 -42.76 36.13 -23.68
CA GLY A 294 -42.22 34.90 -24.27
C GLY A 294 -41.43 34.01 -23.30
N THR A 295 -41.27 34.42 -22.03
CA THR A 295 -40.78 33.53 -20.96
C THR A 295 -41.95 32.89 -20.21
N ASN A 296 -41.73 31.71 -19.65
CA ASN A 296 -42.76 30.97 -18.91
C ASN A 296 -43.14 31.63 -17.56
N SER A 297 -42.53 32.78 -17.21
CA SER A 297 -42.56 33.39 -15.88
C SER A 297 -43.87 34.12 -15.50
N LEU A 298 -44.87 34.18 -16.38
CA LEU A 298 -46.08 35.00 -16.15
C LEU A 298 -47.42 34.26 -16.03
N ARG A 299 -47.51 32.96 -16.31
CA ARG A 299 -48.85 32.40 -16.61
C ARG A 299 -49.60 31.73 -15.47
N ASP A 300 -48.99 31.29 -14.37
CA ASP A 300 -49.75 30.77 -13.22
C ASP A 300 -48.93 30.84 -11.93
N ARG A 301 -49.59 31.06 -10.78
CA ARG A 301 -48.98 31.13 -9.42
C ARG A 301 -48.45 29.78 -8.90
N GLY A 302 -48.15 28.83 -9.79
CA GLY A 302 -47.67 27.47 -9.53
C GLY A 302 -46.16 27.30 -9.76
N TRP A 303 -45.65 26.08 -9.57
CA TRP A 303 -44.28 25.72 -9.93
C TRP A 303 -44.13 25.60 -11.45
N ILE A 304 -43.15 26.29 -12.03
CA ILE A 304 -42.94 26.34 -13.47
C ILE A 304 -41.59 25.71 -13.81
N GLU A 305 -41.57 24.72 -14.71
CA GLU A 305 -40.34 24.21 -15.34
C GLU A 305 -39.88 25.22 -16.40
N GLY A 306 -39.32 26.35 -15.93
CA GLY A 306 -39.04 27.51 -16.79
C GLY A 306 -37.62 27.59 -17.32
N ILE A 307 -36.63 27.23 -16.51
CA ILE A 307 -35.23 27.52 -16.79
C ILE A 307 -34.54 26.32 -17.43
N ARG A 308 -34.07 26.50 -18.67
CA ARG A 308 -33.26 25.55 -19.44
C ARG A 308 -31.99 26.23 -19.89
N ILE A 309 -30.85 25.77 -19.38
CA ILE A 309 -29.53 26.30 -19.68
C ILE A 309 -28.86 25.32 -20.62
N ASN A 310 -28.67 25.70 -21.90
CA ASN A 310 -27.98 24.87 -22.87
C ASN A 310 -26.46 25.00 -22.67
N LEU A 311 -25.81 23.88 -22.30
CA LEU A 311 -24.39 23.84 -21.99
C LEU A 311 -23.51 24.04 -23.23
N ARG A 312 -24.00 23.75 -24.43
CA ARG A 312 -23.23 23.96 -25.67
C ARG A 312 -23.21 25.41 -26.07
N ASP A 313 -24.35 26.08 -25.98
CA ASP A 313 -24.48 27.49 -26.32
C ASP A 313 -23.61 28.38 -25.41
N ILE A 314 -23.50 28.00 -24.12
CA ILE A 314 -22.66 28.71 -23.16
C ILE A 314 -21.17 28.34 -23.30
N ALA A 315 -20.83 27.11 -23.70
CA ALA A 315 -19.45 26.71 -24.01
C ALA A 315 -18.88 27.44 -25.23
N GLN A 316 -19.71 27.74 -26.24
CA GLN A 316 -19.28 28.51 -27.43
C GLN A 316 -18.74 29.90 -27.08
N LEU A 317 -19.15 30.49 -25.94
CA LEU A 317 -18.62 31.78 -25.48
C LEU A 317 -17.13 31.73 -25.12
N LYS A 318 -16.57 30.53 -24.85
CA LYS A 318 -15.13 30.35 -24.66
C LYS A 318 -14.34 30.57 -25.95
N GLY A 319 -14.93 30.28 -27.11
CA GLY A 319 -14.28 30.48 -28.41
C GLY A 319 -13.95 31.94 -28.68
N SER A 320 -14.74 32.88 -28.15
CA SER A 320 -14.46 34.32 -28.21
C SER A 320 -13.47 34.84 -27.14
N LEU A 321 -13.00 33.96 -26.25
CA LEU A 321 -12.14 34.31 -25.11
C LEU A 321 -10.67 33.94 -25.32
N SER A 322 -10.36 33.12 -26.33
CA SER A 322 -8.98 32.78 -26.70
C SER A 322 -8.13 33.99 -27.09
N GLU A 323 -8.73 35.17 -27.25
CA GLU A 323 -8.07 36.42 -27.64
C GLU A 323 -7.83 37.42 -26.47
N GLN A 324 -8.37 37.19 -25.26
CA GLN A 324 -8.31 38.15 -24.14
C GLN A 324 -7.91 37.47 -22.82
N PHE A 325 -6.61 37.47 -22.51
CA PHE A 325 -6.04 36.67 -21.41
C PHE A 325 -5.95 37.33 -20.03
N ASP A 326 -6.34 38.60 -19.84
CA ASP A 326 -6.23 39.26 -18.52
C ASP A 326 -7.54 39.24 -17.71
N SER A 327 -8.65 39.69 -18.30
CA SER A 327 -9.98 39.66 -17.70
C SER A 327 -11.01 39.82 -18.80
N ALA A 328 -11.94 38.88 -18.94
CA ALA A 328 -12.99 38.99 -19.95
C ALA A 328 -14.38 38.71 -19.35
N SER A 329 -15.35 39.48 -19.83
CA SER A 329 -16.77 39.32 -19.50
C SER A 329 -17.55 39.28 -20.81
N VAL A 330 -17.72 38.09 -21.38
CA VAL A 330 -18.45 37.90 -22.64
C VAL A 330 -19.93 37.67 -22.31
N VAL A 331 -20.82 38.45 -22.92
CA VAL A 331 -22.28 38.33 -22.72
C VAL A 331 -22.96 38.09 -24.05
N ARG A 332 -23.85 37.08 -24.10
CA ARG A 332 -24.71 36.77 -25.26
C ARG A 332 -26.17 36.82 -24.82
N VAL A 333 -26.98 37.62 -25.53
CA VAL A 333 -28.43 37.71 -25.31
C VAL A 333 -29.13 36.68 -26.18
N LEU A 334 -30.02 35.89 -25.58
CA LEU A 334 -30.77 34.83 -26.23
C LEU A 334 -32.08 35.36 -26.85
N PRO A 335 -32.68 34.65 -27.81
CA PRO A 335 -33.93 35.07 -28.46
C PRO A 335 -35.12 35.28 -27.51
N ASN A 336 -35.11 34.62 -26.35
CA ASN A 336 -36.14 34.72 -25.30
C ASN A 336 -35.87 35.86 -24.30
N GLY A 337 -34.82 36.67 -24.49
CA GLY A 337 -34.44 37.77 -23.60
C GLY A 337 -33.58 37.37 -22.39
N ALA A 338 -33.33 36.07 -22.17
CA ALA A 338 -32.34 35.60 -21.20
C ALA A 338 -30.90 35.84 -21.70
N GLN A 339 -29.93 35.77 -20.80
CA GLN A 339 -28.54 36.09 -21.13
C GLN A 339 -27.58 35.02 -20.58
N TYR A 340 -26.64 34.61 -21.43
CA TYR A 340 -25.48 33.83 -21.03
C TYR A 340 -24.29 34.76 -20.86
N ARG A 341 -23.55 34.58 -19.77
CA ARG A 341 -22.33 35.32 -19.49
C ARG A 341 -21.21 34.38 -19.09
N LEU A 342 -20.03 34.66 -19.59
CA LEU A 342 -18.79 34.01 -19.21
C LEU A 342 -17.88 35.05 -18.57
N PHE A 343 -17.49 34.82 -17.32
CA PHE A 343 -16.70 35.77 -16.54
C PHE A 343 -15.41 35.12 -16.05
N THR A 344 -14.27 35.77 -16.31
CA THR A 344 -12.97 35.39 -15.75
C THR A 344 -12.15 36.63 -15.39
N ARG A 345 -11.57 36.61 -14.18
CA ARG A 345 -10.65 37.64 -13.67
C ARG A 345 -9.20 37.16 -13.59
N THR A 346 -8.96 35.87 -13.74
CA THR A 346 -7.66 35.22 -13.47
C THR A 346 -6.98 34.68 -14.74
N GLY A 347 -7.54 34.96 -15.93
CA GLY A 347 -7.09 34.39 -17.19
C GLY A 347 -7.38 32.89 -17.36
N ILE A 348 -7.99 32.25 -16.36
CA ILE A 348 -8.42 30.84 -16.39
C ILE A 348 -9.88 30.80 -16.83
N ALA A 349 -10.23 29.93 -17.79
CA ALA A 349 -11.63 29.70 -18.16
C ALA A 349 -12.28 28.67 -17.23
N PRO A 350 -13.54 28.85 -16.79
CA PRO A 350 -14.28 27.83 -16.02
C PRO A 350 -14.43 26.54 -16.84
N SER A 351 -14.59 25.37 -16.21
CA SER A 351 -14.77 24.07 -16.90
C SER A 351 -16.04 23.36 -16.44
N PHE A 352 -16.73 22.65 -17.35
CA PHE A 352 -17.86 21.77 -17.01
C PHE A 352 -17.41 20.50 -16.33
N SER A 353 -16.18 20.04 -16.59
CA SER A 353 -15.62 18.88 -15.90
C SER A 353 -15.23 19.16 -14.45
N ASP A 354 -15.09 20.43 -14.08
CA ASP A 354 -14.55 20.85 -12.79
C ASP A 354 -15.39 21.96 -12.13
N VAL A 355 -16.69 21.71 -11.95
CA VAL A 355 -17.58 22.63 -11.25
C VAL A 355 -17.45 22.45 -9.74
N LYS A 356 -16.82 23.42 -9.07
CA LYS A 356 -16.56 23.44 -7.62
C LYS A 356 -17.44 24.42 -6.85
N TRP A 357 -18.07 25.33 -7.56
CA TRP A 357 -18.86 26.40 -6.98
C TRP A 357 -20.11 26.64 -7.80
N MET A 358 -21.23 26.83 -7.10
CA MET A 358 -22.48 27.27 -7.68
C MET A 358 -23.04 28.42 -6.85
N ALA A 359 -23.69 29.38 -7.49
CA ALA A 359 -24.43 30.43 -6.81
C ALA A 359 -25.77 30.69 -7.48
N MET A 360 -26.77 31.06 -6.70
CA MET A 360 -28.10 31.40 -7.21
C MET A 360 -28.74 32.52 -6.40
N GLY A 361 -29.54 33.35 -7.05
CA GLY A 361 -30.25 34.42 -6.38
C GLY A 361 -30.84 35.41 -7.35
N VAL A 362 -30.82 36.69 -6.97
CA VAL A 362 -31.49 37.77 -7.70
C VAL A 362 -30.59 38.98 -7.91
N LEU A 363 -30.81 39.69 -9.01
CA LEU A 363 -30.14 40.93 -9.36
C LEU A 363 -31.20 41.98 -9.72
N ARG A 364 -31.16 43.16 -9.11
CA ARG A 364 -32.06 44.26 -9.47
C ARG A 364 -31.55 44.99 -10.70
N ASP A 365 -32.43 45.22 -11.68
CA ASP A 365 -32.07 45.92 -12.91
C ASP A 365 -31.56 47.36 -12.63
N GLN A 366 -30.40 47.69 -13.19
CA GLN A 366 -29.79 49.01 -13.12
C GLN A 366 -30.55 50.05 -13.95
N ASN A 367 -31.54 49.70 -14.77
CA ASN A 367 -32.21 50.65 -15.66
C ASN A 367 -33.66 50.99 -15.24
N ASN A 368 -34.14 50.51 -14.10
CA ASN A 368 -35.49 50.80 -13.59
C ASN A 368 -35.54 52.14 -12.80
N PRO A 369 -36.40 53.12 -13.16
CA PRO A 369 -36.49 54.43 -12.51
C PRO A 369 -37.34 54.51 -11.22
N SER A 370 -37.95 53.41 -10.74
CA SER A 370 -38.83 53.45 -9.55
C SER A 370 -38.13 53.00 -8.24
N ASP A 371 -38.05 53.91 -7.26
CA ASP A 371 -37.53 53.67 -5.88
C ASP A 371 -38.60 53.17 -4.89
N LEU A 372 -39.62 52.46 -5.39
CA LEU A 372 -40.71 52.00 -4.52
C LEU A 372 -40.20 50.86 -3.61
N ALA A 373 -40.28 51.04 -2.28
CA ALA A 373 -39.84 50.08 -1.27
C ALA A 373 -40.42 48.66 -1.43
N ARG A 374 -41.58 48.52 -2.10
CA ARG A 374 -42.21 47.23 -2.45
C ARG A 374 -41.42 46.41 -3.49
N LEU A 375 -40.42 46.99 -4.14
CA LEU A 375 -39.61 46.36 -5.19
C LEU A 375 -38.26 45.83 -4.66
N ASP A 376 -37.93 46.12 -3.40
CA ASP A 376 -36.61 45.87 -2.80
C ASP A 376 -36.50 44.50 -2.13
N SER A 377 -37.61 43.80 -1.92
CA SER A 377 -37.68 42.55 -1.17
C SER A 377 -38.57 41.52 -1.88
N GLY A 378 -38.28 40.23 -1.69
CA GLY A 378 -39.06 39.15 -2.30
C GLY A 378 -38.63 37.77 -1.82
N ASP A 379 -39.35 36.75 -2.28
CA ASP A 379 -39.15 35.36 -1.88
C ASP A 379 -39.14 34.45 -3.13
N VAL A 380 -38.04 33.74 -3.37
CA VAL A 380 -37.83 32.89 -4.54
C VAL A 380 -37.56 31.46 -4.09
N TRP A 381 -38.36 30.52 -4.58
CA TRP A 381 -38.25 29.10 -4.27
C TRP A 381 -37.69 28.36 -5.48
N ILE A 382 -36.71 27.50 -5.25
CA ILE A 382 -35.98 26.78 -6.29
C ILE A 382 -36.01 25.29 -5.94
N ASN A 383 -36.38 24.45 -6.90
CA ASN A 383 -36.38 23.00 -6.72
C ASN A 383 -35.92 22.27 -7.99
N GLY A 384 -35.55 21.00 -7.88
CA GLY A 384 -35.26 20.09 -8.99
C GLY A 384 -34.15 20.57 -9.91
N LEU A 385 -33.04 21.09 -9.34
CA LEU A 385 -31.82 21.37 -10.08
C LEU A 385 -31.26 20.04 -10.62
N ARG A 386 -31.47 19.81 -11.92
CA ARG A 386 -31.15 18.56 -12.58
C ARG A 386 -30.45 18.80 -13.91
N VAL A 387 -29.77 17.78 -14.38
CA VAL A 387 -29.15 17.74 -15.70
C VAL A 387 -29.95 16.81 -16.60
N SER A 388 -29.97 17.10 -17.90
CA SER A 388 -30.74 16.32 -18.88
C SER A 388 -30.04 16.30 -20.24
N GLY A 389 -30.50 15.41 -21.12
CA GLY A 389 -29.90 15.23 -22.44
C GLY A 389 -28.68 14.32 -22.43
N ILE A 390 -28.69 13.25 -21.63
CA ILE A 390 -27.76 12.14 -21.86
C ILE A 390 -28.06 11.58 -23.24
N ARG A 391 -27.14 11.76 -24.18
CA ARG A 391 -27.32 11.30 -25.55
C ARG A 391 -27.22 9.79 -25.63
N ALA A 392 -28.04 9.19 -26.49
CA ALA A 392 -27.79 7.85 -26.99
C ALA A 392 -26.55 7.90 -27.89
N LEU A 393 -25.37 7.74 -27.28
CA LEU A 393 -24.10 7.65 -28.00
C LEU A 393 -24.05 6.32 -28.77
N ARG A 394 -23.66 6.38 -30.04
CA ARG A 394 -23.47 5.19 -30.89
C ARG A 394 -22.02 5.18 -31.37
N GLY A 395 -21.14 4.56 -30.60
CA GLY A 395 -19.77 4.31 -31.00
C GLY A 395 -19.58 3.00 -31.73
N ASN A 396 -18.53 2.93 -32.55
CA ASN A 396 -18.06 1.69 -33.17
C ASN A 396 -16.67 1.35 -32.65
N ALA A 397 -16.37 0.05 -32.52
CA ALA A 397 -15.01 -0.42 -32.28
C ALA A 397 -14.68 -1.52 -33.29
N PHE A 398 -13.43 -1.52 -33.75
CA PHE A 398 -12.90 -2.53 -34.65
C PHE A 398 -11.59 -3.05 -34.08
N ARG A 399 -11.40 -4.37 -34.12
CA ARG A 399 -10.12 -5.00 -33.77
C ARG A 399 -9.86 -6.11 -34.77
N GLY A 400 -8.66 -6.08 -35.36
CA GLY A 400 -8.14 -7.10 -36.25
C GLY A 400 -6.77 -7.54 -35.78
N ASP A 401 -6.59 -8.85 -35.65
CA ASP A 401 -5.30 -9.47 -35.36
C ASP A 401 -5.01 -10.50 -36.47
N PHE A 402 -3.89 -10.35 -37.16
CA PHE A 402 -3.44 -11.25 -38.22
C PHE A 402 -2.03 -11.74 -37.90
N THR A 403 -1.84 -13.05 -37.73
CA THR A 403 -0.53 -13.66 -37.49
C THR A 403 -0.29 -14.74 -38.54
N THR A 404 0.90 -14.75 -39.13
CA THR A 404 1.28 -15.71 -40.18
C THR A 404 2.72 -16.18 -39.97
N GLN A 405 2.91 -17.50 -40.04
CA GLN A 405 4.21 -18.15 -39.95
C GLN A 405 4.58 -18.75 -41.31
N TRP A 406 5.74 -18.36 -41.83
CA TRP A 406 6.24 -18.75 -43.15
C TRP A 406 7.42 -19.71 -42.95
N ALA A 407 7.13 -21.01 -43.08
CA ALA A 407 8.12 -22.11 -43.15
C ALA A 407 9.32 -21.97 -42.19
N ASP A 408 9.04 -21.59 -40.93
CA ASP A 408 10.01 -21.38 -39.85
C ASP A 408 11.11 -20.32 -40.08
N PHE A 409 11.07 -19.56 -41.18
CA PHE A 409 12.05 -18.50 -41.47
C PHE A 409 11.52 -17.09 -41.18
N MET A 410 10.20 -16.89 -41.18
CA MET A 410 9.59 -15.59 -40.90
C MET A 410 8.27 -15.73 -40.17
N ASN A 411 8.08 -14.94 -39.12
CA ASN A 411 6.83 -14.81 -38.41
C ASN A 411 6.39 -13.35 -38.46
N VAL A 412 5.20 -13.08 -38.99
CA VAL A 412 4.65 -11.72 -39.14
C VAL A 412 3.36 -11.64 -38.36
N SER A 413 3.27 -10.65 -37.48
CA SER A 413 2.05 -10.31 -36.73
C SER A 413 1.68 -8.85 -36.99
N LEU A 414 0.45 -8.66 -37.46
CA LEU A 414 -0.19 -7.39 -37.67
C LEU A 414 -1.34 -7.28 -36.67
N ASN A 415 -1.41 -6.20 -35.90
CA ASN A 415 -2.55 -5.86 -35.08
C ASN A 415 -3.06 -4.47 -35.46
N ALA A 416 -4.37 -4.29 -35.49
CA ALA A 416 -5.01 -3.01 -35.74
C ALA A 416 -6.25 -2.90 -34.86
N ASN A 417 -6.41 -1.76 -34.20
CA ASN A 417 -7.55 -1.48 -33.37
C ASN A 417 -8.02 -0.04 -33.59
N TYR A 418 -9.33 0.13 -33.64
CA TYR A 418 -9.99 1.42 -33.69
C TYR A 418 -11.09 1.44 -32.64
N GLU A 419 -11.14 2.52 -31.87
CA GLU A 419 -12.19 2.80 -30.91
C GLU A 419 -12.66 4.23 -31.13
N ASP A 420 -13.96 4.38 -31.35
CA ASP A 420 -14.64 5.67 -31.45
C ASP A 420 -14.78 6.31 -30.05
N ALA A 421 -14.66 7.63 -29.94
CA ALA A 421 -14.89 8.39 -28.71
C ALA A 421 -16.24 8.11 -28.04
N ASP A 422 -17.24 7.68 -28.80
CA ASP A 422 -18.58 7.34 -28.32
C ASP A 422 -18.77 5.84 -27.96
N PHE A 423 -17.75 5.00 -28.14
CA PHE A 423 -17.82 3.58 -27.82
C PHE A 423 -17.65 3.36 -26.30
N ARG A 424 -18.46 2.45 -25.72
CA ARG A 424 -18.45 2.12 -24.29
C ARG A 424 -18.69 0.62 -24.10
N GLN A 425 -18.03 0.02 -23.11
CA GLN A 425 -18.30 -1.35 -22.69
C GLN A 425 -19.46 -1.39 -21.70
N MET A 426 -20.14 -2.54 -21.57
CA MET A 426 -21.33 -2.68 -20.70
C MET A 426 -21.06 -2.44 -19.20
N SER A 427 -19.80 -2.54 -18.76
CA SER A 427 -19.38 -2.37 -17.36
C SER A 427 -18.81 -1.00 -17.04
N GLU A 428 -18.80 -0.06 -17.98
CA GLU A 428 -18.16 1.25 -17.81
C GLU A 428 -19.20 2.34 -17.46
N ASP A 429 -18.92 3.09 -16.39
CA ASP A 429 -19.74 4.22 -15.96
C ASP A 429 -19.46 5.50 -16.78
N PHE A 430 -20.44 6.42 -16.84
CA PHE A 430 -20.43 7.64 -17.66
C PHE A 430 -19.58 8.79 -17.07
N ASP A 431 -18.37 8.52 -16.61
CA ASP A 431 -17.61 9.52 -15.81
C ASP A 431 -16.77 10.51 -16.65
N SER A 432 -16.34 10.15 -17.88
CA SER A 432 -15.54 11.09 -18.71
C SER A 432 -15.77 10.98 -20.22
N PRO A 433 -15.64 12.09 -20.97
CA PRO A 433 -15.48 12.07 -22.42
C PRO A 433 -14.28 11.18 -22.79
N ARG A 434 -14.36 10.49 -23.93
CA ARG A 434 -13.27 9.69 -24.49
C ARG A 434 -12.78 10.30 -25.80
N ASP A 435 -11.61 9.86 -26.20
CA ASP A 435 -10.98 10.25 -27.45
C ASP A 435 -11.15 9.12 -28.47
N SER A 436 -11.29 9.48 -29.75
CA SER A 436 -11.22 8.50 -30.83
C SER A 436 -9.78 8.05 -30.98
N ARG A 437 -9.54 6.74 -31.07
CA ARG A 437 -8.19 6.17 -31.11
C ARG A 437 -8.06 5.16 -32.23
N VAL A 438 -7.08 5.34 -33.10
CA VAL A 438 -6.60 4.32 -34.04
C VAL A 438 -5.22 3.87 -33.57
N GLY A 439 -5.05 2.58 -33.36
CA GLY A 439 -3.79 1.96 -33.02
C GLY A 439 -3.50 0.79 -33.95
N GLY A 440 -2.23 0.46 -34.07
CA GLY A 440 -1.84 -0.71 -34.82
C GLY A 440 -0.35 -0.93 -34.81
N GLY A 441 0.05 -2.13 -35.17
CA GLY A 441 1.43 -2.55 -35.18
C GLY A 441 1.68 -3.63 -36.19
N LEU A 442 2.89 -3.62 -36.70
CA LEU A 442 3.47 -4.66 -37.54
C LEU A 442 4.74 -5.11 -36.85
N SER A 443 4.83 -6.38 -36.48
CA SER A 443 6.09 -6.99 -36.09
C SER A 443 6.40 -8.18 -36.98
N ALA A 444 7.63 -8.22 -37.48
CA ALA A 444 8.16 -9.31 -38.26
C ALA A 444 9.45 -9.81 -37.62
N GLN A 445 9.50 -11.11 -37.37
CA GLN A 445 10.66 -11.83 -36.88
C GLN A 445 11.18 -12.73 -37.99
N TRP A 446 12.42 -12.52 -38.38
CA TRP A 446 13.11 -13.29 -39.41
C TRP A 446 14.15 -14.17 -38.74
N SER A 447 14.26 -15.42 -39.17
CA SER A 447 15.28 -16.38 -38.74
C SER A 447 16.28 -16.54 -39.88
N LEU A 448 17.30 -15.66 -39.91
CA LEU A 448 18.26 -15.62 -41.01
C LEU A 448 19.17 -16.86 -41.03
N ASP A 449 19.22 -17.62 -39.93
CA ASP A 449 19.91 -18.90 -39.84
C ASP A 449 19.37 -19.95 -40.81
N LYS A 450 18.10 -19.86 -41.22
CA LYS A 450 17.48 -20.82 -42.16
C LYS A 450 18.03 -20.73 -43.59
N PHE A 451 18.72 -19.63 -43.94
CA PHE A 451 19.40 -19.49 -45.24
C PHE A 451 20.80 -20.12 -45.26
N ILE A 452 21.32 -20.53 -44.10
CA ILE A 452 22.61 -21.18 -43.93
C ILE A 452 22.36 -22.66 -43.60
N PRO A 453 23.20 -23.60 -44.06
CA PRO A 453 23.03 -25.00 -43.70
C PRO A 453 22.96 -25.23 -42.18
N SER A 454 21.96 -25.99 -41.73
CA SER A 454 21.68 -26.23 -40.31
C SER A 454 22.85 -26.84 -39.53
N HIS A 455 23.72 -27.60 -40.19
CA HIS A 455 24.90 -28.20 -39.56
C HIS A 455 25.94 -27.18 -39.08
N HIS A 456 25.88 -25.93 -39.52
CA HIS A 456 26.74 -24.87 -39.01
C HIS A 456 26.24 -24.24 -37.71
N GLY A 457 25.00 -24.53 -37.28
CA GLY A 457 24.47 -24.19 -35.96
C GLY A 457 24.39 -22.69 -35.64
N PHE A 458 24.33 -21.81 -36.64
CA PHE A 458 24.14 -20.37 -36.44
C PHE A 458 22.71 -20.05 -36.00
N SER A 459 22.54 -18.99 -35.21
CA SER A 459 21.25 -18.43 -34.84
C SER A 459 21.34 -16.92 -35.00
N VAL A 460 20.63 -16.38 -36.00
CA VAL A 460 20.59 -14.94 -36.30
C VAL A 460 19.16 -14.48 -36.48
N PRO A 461 18.41 -14.28 -35.37
CA PRO A 461 17.07 -13.70 -35.43
C PRO A 461 17.15 -12.19 -35.69
N LEU A 462 16.48 -11.70 -36.73
CA LEU A 462 16.24 -10.28 -36.99
C LEU A 462 14.80 -9.94 -36.66
N SER A 463 14.57 -9.16 -35.61
CA SER A 463 13.26 -8.65 -35.24
C SER A 463 13.08 -7.22 -35.76
N THR A 464 11.92 -6.93 -36.32
CA THR A 464 11.52 -5.59 -36.75
C THR A 464 10.12 -5.33 -36.25
N SER A 465 9.86 -4.21 -35.59
CA SER A 465 8.52 -3.81 -35.18
C SER A 465 8.27 -2.34 -35.47
N VAL A 466 7.07 -2.02 -35.92
CA VAL A 466 6.56 -0.66 -36.06
C VAL A 466 5.19 -0.63 -35.42
N THR A 467 5.01 0.19 -34.40
CA THR A 467 3.73 0.37 -33.72
C THR A 467 3.37 1.84 -33.70
N GLY A 468 2.15 2.16 -34.07
CA GLY A 468 1.60 3.51 -34.09
C GLY A 468 0.35 3.63 -33.24
N THR A 469 0.09 4.83 -32.76
CA THR A 469 -1.19 5.23 -32.20
C THR A 469 -1.46 6.68 -32.61
N LEU A 470 -2.67 6.93 -33.09
CA LEU A 470 -3.25 8.24 -33.32
C LEU A 470 -4.48 8.39 -32.42
N THR A 471 -4.53 9.48 -31.67
CA THR A 471 -5.63 9.80 -30.75
C THR A 471 -6.17 11.19 -31.07
N ARG A 472 -7.48 11.32 -31.21
CA ARG A 472 -8.18 12.58 -31.45
C ARG A 472 -9.23 12.86 -30.38
N PRO A 473 -9.12 14.00 -29.68
CA PRO A 473 -10.02 14.28 -28.57
C PRO A 473 -11.38 14.79 -29.04
N LYS A 474 -12.46 14.32 -28.40
CA LYS A 474 -13.84 14.80 -28.68
C LYS A 474 -14.10 16.20 -28.13
N ILE A 475 -13.43 16.54 -27.02
CA ILE A 475 -13.49 17.85 -26.38
C ILE A 475 -12.10 18.45 -26.44
N GLN A 476 -11.99 19.73 -26.77
CA GLN A 476 -10.73 20.43 -26.77
C GLN A 476 -10.02 20.28 -25.41
N PRO A 477 -8.75 19.81 -25.39
CA PRO A 477 -7.99 19.65 -24.16
C PRO A 477 -7.95 20.92 -23.30
N GLY A 478 -8.40 20.82 -22.04
CA GLY A 478 -8.47 21.96 -21.12
C GLY A 478 -9.63 22.93 -21.37
N SER A 479 -10.62 22.54 -22.18
CA SER A 479 -11.80 23.35 -22.52
C SER A 479 -13.08 22.49 -22.48
N ASP A 480 -14.22 23.12 -22.76
CA ASP A 480 -15.54 22.46 -22.85
C ASP A 480 -16.10 22.48 -24.28
N ILE A 481 -15.27 22.91 -25.25
CA ILE A 481 -15.67 23.02 -26.64
C ILE A 481 -15.61 21.64 -27.29
N HIS A 482 -16.74 21.19 -27.82
CA HIS A 482 -16.82 19.96 -28.60
C HIS A 482 -16.17 20.16 -29.97
N LEU A 483 -15.20 19.31 -30.29
CA LEU A 483 -14.51 19.24 -31.59
C LEU A 483 -15.22 18.25 -32.52
N THR A 484 -16.55 18.35 -32.61
CA THR A 484 -17.38 17.47 -33.44
C THR A 484 -17.64 18.07 -34.82
N HIS A 485 -17.99 17.21 -35.77
CA HIS A 485 -18.42 17.60 -37.11
C HIS A 485 -19.80 18.30 -37.08
N ASP A 486 -20.25 18.82 -38.23
CA ASP A 486 -21.58 19.45 -38.34
C ASP A 486 -22.75 18.48 -38.07
N ASP A 487 -22.51 17.16 -38.22
CA ASP A 487 -23.43 16.09 -37.80
C ASP A 487 -23.31 15.72 -36.31
N ASP A 488 -22.46 16.47 -35.59
CA ASP A 488 -22.26 16.41 -34.14
C ASP A 488 -21.72 15.06 -33.63
N ARG A 489 -20.99 14.38 -34.52
CA ARG A 489 -20.28 13.14 -34.22
C ARG A 489 -18.77 13.36 -34.13
N PRO A 490 -18.06 12.55 -33.33
CA PRO A 490 -16.60 12.52 -33.32
C PRO A 490 -16.04 11.92 -34.61
N ASP A 491 -14.73 12.01 -34.76
CA ASP A 491 -14.02 11.48 -35.94
C ASP A 491 -14.16 9.97 -36.07
N ARG A 492 -14.50 9.57 -37.31
CA ARG A 492 -14.71 8.19 -37.69
C ARG A 492 -13.42 7.57 -38.21
N LEU A 493 -13.37 6.24 -38.28
CA LEU A 493 -12.24 5.51 -38.88
C LEU A 493 -11.86 6.05 -40.26
N SER A 494 -12.81 6.44 -41.11
CA SER A 494 -12.52 6.98 -42.44
C SER A 494 -11.73 8.29 -42.44
N HIS A 495 -11.82 9.08 -41.36
CA HIS A 495 -11.11 10.35 -41.19
C HIS A 495 -9.77 10.18 -40.48
N MET A 496 -9.53 9.04 -39.83
CA MET A 496 -8.29 8.79 -39.07
C MET A 496 -7.40 7.72 -39.73
N ALA A 497 -7.95 6.89 -40.62
CA ALA A 497 -7.22 5.78 -41.23
C ALA A 497 -6.13 6.27 -42.19
N LYS A 498 -6.34 7.40 -42.87
CA LYS A 498 -5.35 8.01 -43.74
C LYS A 498 -4.18 8.56 -42.92
N ASP A 499 -4.45 9.40 -41.93
CA ASP A 499 -3.42 10.00 -41.07
C ASP A 499 -2.66 8.95 -40.27
N PHE A 500 -3.35 7.89 -39.82
CA PHE A 500 -2.69 6.73 -39.22
C PHE A 500 -1.78 6.00 -40.21
N ALA A 501 -2.18 5.87 -41.49
CA ALA A 501 -1.31 5.30 -42.51
C ALA A 501 -0.10 6.21 -42.80
N GLU A 502 -0.29 7.53 -42.87
CA GLU A 502 0.79 8.52 -42.98
C GLU A 502 1.77 8.42 -41.82
N LEU A 503 1.26 8.28 -40.60
CA LEU A 503 2.04 8.14 -39.38
C LEU A 503 2.96 6.90 -39.42
N ILE A 504 2.44 5.78 -39.91
CA ILE A 504 3.17 4.52 -40.02
C ILE A 504 4.18 4.55 -41.18
N VAL A 505 3.78 5.05 -42.36
CA VAL A 505 4.56 5.00 -43.61
C VAL A 505 5.56 6.17 -43.73
N GLY A 506 5.24 7.33 -43.15
CA GLY A 506 6.05 8.54 -43.18
C GLY A 506 5.97 9.35 -44.48
N THR A 507 4.85 9.28 -45.20
CA THR A 507 4.58 10.04 -46.43
C THR A 507 3.31 10.86 -46.26
N GLU A 508 3.36 12.16 -46.56
CA GLU A 508 2.18 13.04 -46.59
C GLU A 508 1.22 12.59 -47.69
N LEU A 509 -0.06 12.41 -47.36
CA LEU A 509 -1.14 12.21 -48.32
C LEU A 509 -2.06 13.45 -48.24
N ASP A 510 -2.70 13.81 -49.35
CA ASP A 510 -3.65 14.94 -49.34
C ASP A 510 -4.90 14.57 -48.52
N ASP A 511 -5.20 15.31 -47.47
CA ASP A 511 -6.46 15.20 -46.73
C ASP A 511 -7.12 16.54 -46.39
N ILE A 512 -8.39 16.46 -46.00
CA ILE A 512 -9.20 17.59 -45.52
C ILE A 512 -9.06 17.65 -44.00
N GLU A 513 -8.43 18.72 -43.50
CA GLU A 513 -8.22 18.89 -42.05
C GLU A 513 -9.54 18.94 -41.27
N THR A 514 -9.62 18.17 -40.19
CA THR A 514 -10.79 18.16 -39.28
C THR A 514 -10.54 19.03 -38.04
N LYS A 515 -11.61 19.53 -37.39
CA LYS A 515 -11.46 20.36 -36.17
C LYS A 515 -10.70 19.65 -35.02
N ALA A 516 -10.79 18.32 -34.94
CA ALA A 516 -10.15 17.51 -33.91
C ALA A 516 -8.65 17.25 -34.18
N GLU A 517 -8.24 17.35 -35.44
CA GLU A 517 -6.85 17.15 -35.89
C GLU A 517 -5.89 18.20 -35.34
N HIS A 518 -6.34 19.45 -35.19
CA HIS A 518 -5.55 20.50 -34.53
C HIS A 518 -5.19 20.17 -33.07
N TRP A 519 -5.77 19.12 -32.47
CA TRP A 519 -5.55 18.70 -31.08
C TRP A 519 -5.16 17.22 -30.96
N GLU A 520 -4.71 16.60 -32.05
CA GLU A 520 -4.36 15.19 -32.05
C GLU A 520 -3.03 14.87 -31.36
N GLN A 521 -2.92 13.61 -30.90
CA GLN A 521 -1.67 13.06 -30.39
C GLN A 521 -1.30 11.82 -31.18
N THR A 522 -0.12 11.84 -31.78
CA THR A 522 0.44 10.71 -32.51
C THR A 522 1.65 10.14 -31.79
N THR A 523 1.83 8.82 -31.83
CA THR A 523 2.99 8.13 -31.27
C THR A 523 3.39 6.98 -32.17
N VAL A 524 4.68 6.93 -32.53
CA VAL A 524 5.27 5.88 -33.37
C VAL A 524 6.51 5.34 -32.69
N ASN A 525 6.55 4.04 -32.50
CA ASN A 525 7.73 3.31 -32.07
C ASN A 525 8.18 2.40 -33.22
N ARG A 526 9.45 2.52 -33.61
CA ARG A 526 10.11 1.68 -34.61
C ARG A 526 11.29 0.99 -33.94
N THR A 527 11.28 -0.34 -33.87
CA THR A 527 12.41 -1.11 -33.36
C THR A 527 12.95 -2.08 -34.41
N VAL A 528 14.26 -2.22 -34.43
CA VAL A 528 14.97 -3.23 -35.20
C VAL A 528 16.01 -3.83 -34.27
N SER A 529 16.00 -5.14 -34.07
CA SER A 529 17.03 -5.80 -33.29
C SER A 529 17.51 -7.07 -33.98
N THR A 530 18.77 -7.39 -33.77
CA THR A 530 19.38 -8.62 -34.25
C THR A 530 20.25 -9.18 -33.15
N SER A 531 20.35 -10.51 -33.08
CA SER A 531 21.34 -11.16 -32.24
C SER A 531 22.07 -12.22 -33.03
N TYR A 532 23.25 -12.57 -32.55
CA TYR A 532 24.09 -13.61 -33.11
C TYR A 532 24.55 -14.52 -31.99
N SER A 533 24.32 -15.82 -32.19
CA SER A 533 24.95 -16.88 -31.44
C SER A 533 25.22 -18.07 -32.36
N LYS A 534 26.21 -18.89 -32.01
CA LYS A 534 26.58 -20.07 -32.78
C LYS A 534 26.75 -21.27 -31.84
N SER A 535 26.11 -22.37 -32.19
CA SER A 535 26.13 -23.61 -31.43
C SER A 535 27.53 -24.25 -31.48
N PRO A 536 28.02 -24.80 -30.35
CA PRO A 536 29.37 -25.33 -30.22
C PRO A 536 29.51 -26.71 -30.89
N THR A 537 29.67 -26.73 -32.22
CA THR A 537 29.55 -27.96 -33.02
C THR A 537 30.75 -28.22 -33.93
N SER A 538 31.65 -27.24 -34.12
CA SER A 538 32.78 -27.36 -35.02
C SER A 538 34.07 -27.80 -34.31
N ASP A 539 34.82 -28.70 -34.95
CA ASP A 539 36.13 -29.16 -34.44
C ASP A 539 37.28 -28.19 -34.83
N ASN A 540 37.01 -27.14 -35.61
CA ASN A 540 38.02 -26.17 -36.02
C ASN A 540 38.29 -25.14 -34.90
N ARG A 541 39.51 -25.14 -34.37
CA ARG A 541 39.95 -24.26 -33.27
C ARG A 541 39.78 -22.77 -33.56
N LEU A 542 39.95 -22.34 -34.81
CA LEU A 542 39.74 -20.94 -35.18
C LEU A 542 38.25 -20.58 -35.04
N VAL A 543 37.35 -21.45 -35.52
CA VAL A 543 35.89 -21.23 -35.44
C VAL A 543 35.39 -21.31 -34.01
N ASP A 544 35.91 -22.23 -33.19
CA ASP A 544 35.62 -22.31 -31.75
C ASP A 544 36.00 -20.98 -31.05
N LEU A 545 37.22 -20.49 -31.27
CA LEU A 545 37.70 -19.27 -30.61
C LEU A 545 37.09 -17.97 -31.14
N THR A 546 36.75 -17.87 -32.42
CA THR A 546 36.30 -16.59 -33.00
C THR A 546 34.80 -16.49 -33.21
N ALA A 547 34.07 -17.59 -33.34
CA ALA A 547 32.67 -17.58 -33.77
C ALA A 547 31.71 -18.28 -32.80
N GLU A 548 32.11 -19.38 -32.15
CA GLU A 548 31.24 -20.15 -31.25
C GLU A 548 31.22 -19.63 -29.80
N ARG A 549 32.19 -18.78 -29.45
CA ARG A 549 32.34 -18.21 -28.11
C ARG A 549 31.87 -16.77 -28.02
N VAL A 550 31.51 -16.15 -29.14
CA VAL A 550 31.03 -14.76 -29.21
C VAL A 550 29.51 -14.77 -29.20
N THR A 551 28.92 -14.00 -28.29
CA THR A 551 27.50 -13.62 -28.32
C THR A 551 27.42 -12.14 -28.58
N THR A 552 26.57 -11.70 -29.51
CA THR A 552 26.37 -10.28 -29.75
C THR A 552 24.92 -9.97 -30.06
N SER A 553 24.45 -8.84 -29.56
CA SER A 553 23.12 -8.31 -29.86
C SER A 553 23.24 -6.84 -30.25
N ALA A 554 22.41 -6.40 -31.18
CA ALA A 554 22.33 -5.00 -31.57
C ALA A 554 20.86 -4.63 -31.74
N SER A 555 20.46 -3.51 -31.16
CA SER A 555 19.10 -2.99 -31.31
C SER A 555 19.11 -1.49 -31.57
N TYR A 556 18.17 -1.07 -32.41
CA TYR A 556 17.84 0.31 -32.70
C TYR A 556 16.37 0.53 -32.41
N GLY A 557 16.05 1.53 -31.60
CA GLY A 557 14.70 1.97 -31.31
C GLY A 557 14.53 3.45 -31.64
N ARG A 558 13.39 3.82 -32.21
CA ARG A 558 12.99 5.22 -32.38
C ARG A 558 11.56 5.39 -31.92
N ASP A 559 11.41 6.16 -30.85
CA ASP A 559 10.12 6.62 -30.34
C ASP A 559 9.93 8.06 -30.80
N THR A 560 8.78 8.37 -31.40
CA THR A 560 8.41 9.74 -31.78
C THR A 560 6.98 9.98 -31.34
N THR A 561 6.75 11.02 -30.56
CA THR A 561 5.45 11.46 -30.12
C THR A 561 5.26 12.91 -30.55
N THR A 562 4.20 13.18 -31.30
CA THR A 562 3.81 14.54 -31.68
C THR A 562 2.47 14.85 -31.01
N THR A 563 2.36 16.02 -30.41
CA THR A 563 1.14 16.48 -29.74
C THR A 563 0.77 17.84 -30.31
N HIS A 564 -0.38 17.91 -30.98
CA HIS A 564 -0.97 19.13 -31.50
C HIS A 564 -1.73 19.83 -30.37
N LYS A 565 -1.64 21.16 -30.30
CA LYS A 565 -2.18 21.99 -29.22
C LYS A 565 -2.95 23.21 -29.76
N GLY A 566 -3.58 23.04 -30.92
CA GLY A 566 -4.42 24.02 -31.58
C GLY A 566 -3.72 24.89 -32.63
N GLN A 567 -4.56 25.57 -33.40
CA GLN A 567 -4.18 26.55 -34.41
C GLN A 567 -3.53 27.79 -33.77
N ARG A 568 -2.62 28.42 -34.51
CA ARG A 568 -1.94 29.65 -34.12
C ARG A 568 -2.70 30.90 -34.56
N ASP A 569 -2.33 32.04 -33.97
CA ASP A 569 -2.89 33.35 -34.27
C ASP A 569 -2.72 33.77 -35.75
N ASP A 570 -1.70 33.24 -36.42
CA ASP A 570 -1.45 33.42 -37.86
C ASP A 570 -1.90 32.15 -38.62
N PRO A 571 -2.96 32.22 -39.44
CA PRO A 571 -3.45 31.09 -40.22
C PRO A 571 -2.45 30.56 -41.25
N ASP A 572 -1.44 31.35 -41.62
CA ASP A 572 -0.40 30.94 -42.57
C ASP A 572 0.74 30.14 -41.89
N LEU A 573 0.73 30.03 -40.56
CA LEU A 573 1.70 29.25 -39.78
C LEU A 573 1.11 27.89 -39.34
N PRO A 574 1.91 26.81 -39.35
CA PRO A 574 1.45 25.49 -38.90
C PRO A 574 1.08 25.50 -37.41
N ASP A 575 0.20 24.57 -37.03
CA ASP A 575 -0.32 24.45 -35.66
C ASP A 575 0.76 24.43 -34.58
N HIS A 576 0.36 24.78 -33.36
CA HIS A 576 1.22 24.60 -32.20
C HIS A 576 1.39 23.11 -31.92
N MET A 577 2.50 22.54 -32.40
CA MET A 577 2.87 21.16 -32.15
C MET A 577 4.08 21.07 -31.23
N LYS A 578 4.06 20.08 -30.33
CA LYS A 578 5.23 19.64 -29.55
C LYS A 578 5.64 18.25 -30.02
N THR A 579 6.85 18.12 -30.53
CA THR A 579 7.40 16.85 -31.02
C THR A 579 8.53 16.39 -30.12
N THR A 580 8.40 15.18 -29.58
CA THR A 580 9.43 14.49 -28.79
C THR A 580 9.89 13.27 -29.57
N SER A 581 11.20 13.10 -29.77
CA SER A 581 11.80 11.93 -30.41
C SER A 581 12.97 11.38 -29.58
N LYS A 582 12.91 10.10 -29.25
CA LYS A 582 14.00 9.38 -28.58
C LYS A 582 14.54 8.30 -29.52
N ARG A 583 15.83 8.34 -29.80
CA ARG A 583 16.54 7.29 -30.53
C ARG A 583 17.42 6.53 -29.56
N THR A 584 17.34 5.20 -29.55
CA THR A 584 18.11 4.32 -28.67
C THR A 584 18.90 3.34 -29.51
N TYR A 585 20.18 3.20 -29.24
CA TYR A 585 21.09 2.25 -29.86
C TYR A 585 21.68 1.42 -28.73
N ARG A 586 21.47 0.10 -28.76
CA ARG A 586 22.06 -0.81 -27.78
C ARG A 586 22.90 -1.86 -28.50
N GLY A 587 24.08 -2.13 -27.97
CA GLY A 587 24.99 -3.14 -28.48
C GLY A 587 25.58 -3.96 -27.35
N GLU A 588 25.51 -5.28 -27.48
CA GLU A 588 26.04 -6.25 -26.52
C GLU A 588 27.11 -7.11 -27.18
N LEU A 589 28.17 -7.41 -26.45
CA LEU A 589 29.26 -8.30 -26.82
C LEU A 589 29.70 -9.12 -25.61
N GLY A 590 29.35 -10.40 -25.61
CA GLY A 590 29.80 -11.39 -24.65
C GLY A 590 30.81 -12.36 -25.27
N TYR A 591 31.69 -12.92 -24.45
CA TYR A 591 32.71 -13.87 -24.86
C TYR A 591 32.90 -14.99 -23.82
N ASP A 592 32.60 -16.24 -24.21
CA ASP A 592 32.72 -17.44 -23.38
C ASP A 592 34.07 -18.14 -23.59
N LEU A 593 35.01 -17.92 -22.68
CA LEU A 593 36.31 -18.60 -22.65
C LEU A 593 36.31 -19.91 -21.86
N SER A 594 35.15 -20.43 -21.46
CA SER A 594 35.05 -21.67 -20.69
C SER A 594 35.66 -22.87 -21.43
N PRO A 595 36.46 -23.73 -20.77
CA PRO A 595 37.02 -24.92 -21.42
C PRO A 595 35.95 -25.97 -21.72
N ARG A 596 35.69 -26.24 -23.01
CA ARG A 596 34.70 -27.23 -23.46
C ARG A 596 35.22 -28.67 -23.48
N LYS A 597 36.41 -28.88 -24.03
CA LYS A 597 37.14 -30.17 -24.07
C LYS A 597 38.57 -29.97 -23.55
N PRO A 598 38.77 -29.82 -22.23
CA PRO A 598 40.10 -29.56 -21.67
C PRO A 598 41.03 -30.77 -21.93
N PRO A 599 42.25 -30.58 -22.45
CA PRO A 599 43.21 -31.66 -22.68
C PRO A 599 43.58 -32.43 -21.40
N ASP A 600 43.97 -33.70 -21.53
CA ASP A 600 44.26 -34.56 -20.36
C ASP A 600 45.35 -34.00 -19.43
N TRP A 601 46.36 -33.28 -19.94
CA TRP A 601 47.40 -32.64 -19.10
C TRP A 601 46.86 -31.58 -18.13
N THR A 602 45.66 -31.07 -18.38
CA THR A 602 45.02 -30.06 -17.52
C THR A 602 44.43 -30.65 -16.24
N LYS A 603 44.45 -31.99 -16.14
CA LYS A 603 43.98 -32.77 -15.00
C LYS A 603 45.10 -33.68 -14.53
N TRP A 604 45.33 -33.72 -13.22
CA TRP A 604 46.27 -34.65 -12.63
C TRP A 604 45.66 -35.27 -11.37
N GLU A 605 45.61 -36.59 -11.33
CA GLU A 605 45.12 -37.36 -10.18
C GLU A 605 46.32 -37.92 -9.40
N PRO A 606 46.89 -37.18 -8.42
CA PRO A 606 48.13 -37.57 -7.73
C PRO A 606 48.05 -38.90 -6.97
N PHE A 607 46.83 -39.38 -6.67
CA PHE A 607 46.60 -40.56 -5.82
C PHE A 607 45.90 -41.73 -6.53
N ALA A 608 45.64 -41.64 -7.83
CA ALA A 608 44.95 -42.69 -8.59
C ALA A 608 45.69 -44.04 -8.53
N ASP A 609 47.01 -44.02 -8.75
CA ASP A 609 47.88 -45.22 -8.79
C ASP A 609 48.48 -45.62 -7.43
N ALA A 610 48.10 -44.93 -6.34
CA ALA A 610 48.65 -45.21 -5.02
C ALA A 610 48.22 -46.61 -4.53
N LYS A 611 49.17 -47.57 -4.55
CA LYS A 611 48.99 -48.96 -4.07
C LYS A 611 48.96 -49.12 -2.55
N ALA A 612 49.15 -48.03 -1.80
CA ALA A 612 49.19 -48.08 -0.34
C ALA A 612 47.81 -48.44 0.23
N GLU A 613 47.70 -49.62 0.88
CA GLU A 613 46.51 -50.04 1.67
C GLU A 613 46.13 -49.04 2.78
N ARG A 614 47.03 -48.10 3.11
CA ARG A 614 46.85 -47.08 4.16
C ARG A 614 46.29 -45.74 3.67
N LEU A 615 46.10 -45.53 2.37
CA LEU A 615 45.52 -44.28 1.85
C LEU A 615 43.97 -44.38 1.82
N PRO A 616 43.22 -43.47 2.47
CA PRO A 616 41.76 -43.47 2.40
C PRO A 616 41.24 -43.45 0.96
N ARG A 617 40.17 -44.20 0.67
CA ARG A 617 39.60 -44.33 -0.69
C ARG A 617 39.18 -42.97 -1.28
N GLN A 618 38.78 -42.04 -0.42
CA GLN A 618 38.30 -40.70 -0.75
C GLN A 618 39.43 -39.80 -1.27
N MET A 619 40.66 -39.97 -0.77
CA MET A 619 41.83 -39.22 -1.26
C MET A 619 42.19 -39.58 -2.71
N LYS A 620 41.82 -40.78 -3.19
CA LYS A 620 42.04 -41.19 -4.59
C LYS A 620 41.17 -40.43 -5.60
N GLN A 621 40.13 -39.74 -5.13
CA GLN A 621 39.22 -38.96 -5.96
C GLN A 621 39.70 -37.52 -6.16
N TYR A 622 40.84 -37.14 -5.59
CA TYR A 622 41.36 -35.78 -5.69
C TYR A 622 41.98 -35.54 -7.07
N GLU A 623 41.38 -34.62 -7.81
CA GLU A 623 41.80 -34.21 -9.15
C GLU A 623 42.30 -32.78 -9.08
N LEU A 624 43.58 -32.56 -9.38
CA LEU A 624 44.16 -31.24 -9.57
C LEU A 624 43.79 -30.75 -10.97
N THR A 625 43.14 -29.59 -11.06
CA THR A 625 42.81 -28.97 -12.34
C THR A 625 43.49 -27.63 -12.50
N PHE A 626 44.07 -27.38 -13.68
CA PHE A 626 44.83 -26.16 -13.97
C PHE A 626 44.02 -25.09 -14.71
N LEU A 627 42.83 -25.42 -15.20
CA LEU A 627 41.95 -24.51 -15.93
C LEU A 627 40.66 -24.22 -15.16
N PRO A 628 40.08 -23.01 -15.29
CA PRO A 628 38.76 -22.71 -14.75
C PRO A 628 37.69 -23.59 -15.38
N ALA A 629 36.64 -23.93 -14.63
CA ALA A 629 35.46 -24.63 -15.13
C ALA A 629 34.58 -23.72 -15.99
N THR A 630 34.48 -22.45 -15.63
CA THR A 630 33.80 -21.41 -16.42
C THR A 630 34.62 -20.15 -16.44
N LEU A 631 34.66 -19.46 -17.58
CA LEU A 631 35.33 -18.18 -17.74
C LEU A 631 34.59 -17.36 -18.79
N ASN A 632 33.64 -16.54 -18.35
CA ASN A 632 32.79 -15.73 -19.23
C ASN A 632 33.14 -14.26 -19.08
N PHE A 633 33.13 -13.52 -20.19
CA PHE A 633 33.36 -12.09 -20.23
C PHE A 633 32.15 -11.39 -20.85
N ASP A 634 31.59 -10.43 -20.13
CA ASP A 634 30.64 -9.47 -20.68
C ASP A 634 31.48 -8.25 -21.07
N LEU A 635 31.95 -8.23 -22.32
CA LEU A 635 32.96 -7.26 -22.76
C LEU A 635 32.36 -5.86 -22.88
N VAL A 636 31.16 -5.75 -23.44
CA VAL A 636 30.44 -4.49 -23.65
C VAL A 636 28.93 -4.76 -23.67
N ASP A 637 28.15 -4.11 -22.83
CA ASP A 637 26.72 -3.87 -23.02
C ASP A 637 26.49 -2.36 -22.96
N ALA A 638 26.44 -1.71 -24.12
CA ALA A 638 26.39 -0.26 -24.24
C ALA A 638 25.03 0.20 -24.78
N GLU A 639 24.45 1.21 -24.14
CA GLU A 639 23.21 1.87 -24.57
C GLU A 639 23.47 3.36 -24.79
N TYR A 640 23.40 3.81 -26.03
CA TYR A 640 23.39 5.22 -26.41
C TYR A 640 21.98 5.67 -26.74
N SER A 641 21.48 6.73 -26.09
CA SER A 641 20.21 7.33 -26.45
C SER A 641 20.33 8.83 -26.73
N ARG A 642 19.55 9.31 -27.69
CA ARG A 642 19.44 10.72 -28.04
C ARG A 642 17.97 11.13 -27.99
N TYR A 643 17.66 12.00 -27.04
CA TYR A 643 16.38 12.65 -26.87
C TYR A 643 16.40 13.99 -27.60
N TYR A 644 15.31 14.29 -28.28
CA TYR A 644 15.08 15.53 -29.00
C TYR A 644 13.65 15.98 -28.70
N GLU A 645 13.49 17.24 -28.32
CA GLU A 645 12.20 17.87 -28.13
C GLU A 645 12.18 19.20 -28.87
N HIS A 646 11.14 19.42 -29.64
CA HIS A 646 10.90 20.66 -30.36
C HIS A 646 9.50 21.16 -30.07
N ASP A 647 9.42 22.39 -29.58
CA ASP A 647 8.18 23.12 -29.40
C ASP A 647 8.13 24.23 -30.45
N THR A 648 7.17 24.11 -31.35
CA THR A 648 7.01 25.07 -32.43
C THR A 648 6.68 26.47 -31.86
N ARG A 649 5.91 26.61 -30.75
CA ARG A 649 5.37 27.92 -30.30
C ARG A 649 6.44 28.77 -29.63
N THR A 650 7.25 28.14 -28.79
CA THR A 650 8.40 28.79 -28.15
C THR A 650 9.64 28.78 -29.03
N LEU A 651 9.61 28.03 -30.15
CA LEU A 651 10.76 27.74 -31.01
C LEU A 651 11.94 27.14 -30.25
N THR A 652 11.68 26.53 -29.08
CA THR A 652 12.71 25.94 -28.24
C THR A 652 13.02 24.52 -28.71
N THR A 653 14.31 24.18 -28.66
CA THR A 653 14.78 22.85 -28.99
C THR A 653 15.66 22.34 -27.85
N LEU A 654 15.25 21.24 -27.23
CA LEU A 654 16.03 20.54 -26.21
C LEU A 654 16.62 19.28 -26.84
N SER A 655 17.92 19.05 -26.66
CA SER A 655 18.58 17.81 -27.06
C SER A 655 19.36 17.28 -25.87
N GLU A 656 19.14 16.02 -25.51
CA GLU A 656 19.86 15.33 -24.44
C GLU A 656 20.41 14.01 -24.99
N LYS A 657 21.69 13.74 -24.73
CA LYS A 657 22.36 12.50 -25.12
C LYS A 657 22.69 11.71 -23.85
N LYS A 658 22.51 10.39 -23.85
CA LYS A 658 22.88 9.51 -22.70
C LYS A 658 23.67 8.33 -23.20
N LEU A 659 24.66 7.90 -22.43
CA LEU A 659 25.49 6.75 -22.77
C LEU A 659 25.79 5.93 -21.51
N GLY A 660 25.22 4.74 -21.43
CA GLY A 660 25.54 3.74 -20.42
C GLY A 660 26.40 2.63 -21.02
N MET A 661 27.28 2.04 -20.20
CA MET A 661 28.03 0.85 -20.59
C MET A 661 28.26 -0.06 -19.37
N ASP A 662 27.89 -1.32 -19.51
CA ASP A 662 28.15 -2.37 -18.53
C ASP A 662 29.20 -3.35 -19.07
N HIS A 663 30.08 -3.83 -18.19
CA HIS A 663 31.05 -4.87 -18.52
C HIS A 663 31.50 -5.64 -17.27
N GLY A 664 32.00 -6.85 -17.46
CA GLY A 664 32.38 -7.72 -16.36
C GLY A 664 32.99 -9.04 -16.79
N PHE A 665 33.34 -9.87 -15.81
CA PHE A 665 33.66 -11.27 -16.06
C PHE A 665 33.27 -12.14 -14.88
N GLN A 666 33.03 -13.42 -15.19
CA GLN A 666 32.72 -14.47 -14.23
C GLN A 666 33.70 -15.62 -14.43
N THR A 667 34.33 -16.05 -13.35
CA THR A 667 35.21 -17.22 -13.34
C THR A 667 34.85 -18.17 -12.20
N LYS A 668 34.83 -19.46 -12.51
CA LYS A 668 34.72 -20.52 -11.50
C LYS A 668 35.88 -21.46 -11.70
N PHE A 669 36.72 -21.60 -10.69
CA PHE A 669 37.92 -22.40 -10.73
C PHE A 669 37.90 -23.46 -9.63
N ARG A 670 38.17 -24.71 -10.01
CA ARG A 670 38.18 -25.85 -9.07
C ARG A 670 39.58 -26.46 -9.02
N PRO A 671 40.58 -25.73 -8.46
CA PRO A 671 41.98 -26.16 -8.52
C PRO A 671 42.20 -27.57 -7.96
N ILE A 672 41.40 -28.00 -6.98
CA ILE A 672 41.47 -29.34 -6.38
C ILE A 672 40.05 -29.88 -6.20
N LYS A 673 39.54 -30.74 -7.08
CA LYS A 673 38.21 -31.34 -6.88
C LYS A 673 38.29 -32.54 -5.91
N PRO A 674 37.30 -32.76 -5.03
CA PRO A 674 36.21 -31.86 -4.61
C PRO A 674 36.61 -30.92 -3.45
N LEU A 675 37.90 -30.81 -3.13
CA LEU A 675 38.43 -30.10 -1.96
C LEU A 675 38.27 -28.59 -2.01
N LEU A 676 38.55 -27.93 -3.13
CA LEU A 676 38.71 -26.49 -3.23
C LEU A 676 38.01 -25.94 -4.47
N ASP A 677 36.97 -25.14 -4.26
CA ASP A 677 36.26 -24.37 -5.28
C ASP A 677 36.45 -22.87 -5.03
N ILE A 678 36.71 -22.11 -6.09
CA ILE A 678 36.86 -20.66 -6.09
C ILE A 678 35.90 -20.09 -7.12
N ASP A 679 35.01 -19.19 -6.69
CA ASP A 679 34.10 -18.45 -7.56
C ASP A 679 34.46 -16.96 -7.50
N PHE A 680 34.55 -16.28 -8.64
CA PHE A 680 34.80 -14.84 -8.69
C PHE A 680 33.99 -14.19 -9.81
N ASP A 681 33.15 -13.23 -9.46
CA ASP A 681 32.35 -12.43 -10.38
C ASP A 681 32.71 -10.94 -10.20
N TRP A 682 32.86 -10.21 -11.29
CA TRP A 682 33.15 -8.78 -11.30
C TRP A 682 32.33 -8.09 -12.37
N SER A 683 31.64 -7.01 -11.99
CA SER A 683 30.76 -6.24 -12.87
C SER A 683 30.90 -4.76 -12.57
N ILE A 684 30.99 -3.95 -13.63
CA ILE A 684 31.10 -2.51 -13.61
C ILE A 684 29.99 -1.92 -14.48
N VAL A 685 29.33 -0.89 -13.95
CA VAL A 685 28.35 -0.05 -14.64
C VAL A 685 28.95 1.33 -14.80
N ARG A 686 28.97 1.85 -16.03
CA ARG A 686 29.54 3.16 -16.39
C ARG A 686 28.47 4.06 -16.99
N LYS A 687 28.54 5.36 -16.68
CA LYS A 687 27.61 6.38 -17.21
C LYS A 687 28.38 7.60 -17.72
N PHE A 688 28.39 7.78 -19.03
CA PHE A 688 29.09 8.86 -19.72
C PHE A 688 28.14 10.00 -20.15
N ASP A 689 27.06 10.22 -19.40
CA ASP A 689 26.00 11.16 -19.77
C ASP A 689 26.54 12.59 -19.97
N GLU A 690 27.45 13.04 -19.09
CA GLU A 690 28.11 14.35 -19.20
C GLU A 690 29.10 14.39 -20.37
N ASP A 691 29.93 13.36 -20.53
CA ASP A 691 30.94 13.30 -21.60
C ASP A 691 30.31 13.31 -23.00
N VAL A 692 29.13 12.69 -23.15
CA VAL A 692 28.48 12.55 -24.46
C VAL A 692 27.63 13.78 -24.84
N GLN A 693 27.21 14.62 -23.88
CA GLN A 693 26.42 15.83 -24.20
C GLN A 693 27.14 16.71 -25.22
N ASP A 694 28.38 17.08 -24.89
CA ASP A 694 29.21 18.00 -25.67
C ASP A 694 30.11 17.29 -26.69
N TRP A 695 29.98 15.97 -26.83
CA TRP A 695 30.79 15.22 -27.77
C TRP A 695 30.35 15.44 -29.22
N GLU A 696 31.27 15.99 -30.01
CA GLU A 696 31.11 16.22 -31.47
C GLU A 696 32.11 15.41 -32.32
N GLY A 697 33.02 14.66 -31.70
CA GLY A 697 34.06 13.87 -32.38
C GLY A 697 33.58 12.49 -32.88
N SER A 698 34.48 11.71 -33.48
CA SER A 698 34.19 10.33 -33.88
C SER A 698 34.07 9.39 -32.66
N TRP A 699 33.15 8.42 -32.69
CA TRP A 699 33.01 7.39 -31.65
C TRP A 699 34.29 6.59 -31.36
N ARG A 700 35.18 6.45 -32.36
CA ARG A 700 36.49 5.82 -32.16
C ARG A 700 37.36 6.63 -31.18
N ARG A 701 37.46 7.95 -31.40
CA ARG A 701 38.16 8.84 -30.46
C ARG A 701 37.50 8.87 -29.10
N PHE A 702 36.16 8.84 -29.04
CA PHE A 702 35.45 8.73 -27.76
C PHE A 702 35.85 7.46 -27.01
N ALA A 703 35.96 6.33 -27.71
CA ALA A 703 36.41 5.09 -27.09
C ALA A 703 37.85 5.18 -26.59
N GLU A 704 38.76 5.76 -27.40
CA GLU A 704 40.17 5.97 -27.04
C GLU A 704 40.32 6.93 -25.84
N ASP A 705 39.58 8.05 -25.81
CA ASP A 705 39.72 9.12 -24.82
C ASP A 705 38.92 8.88 -23.52
N LYS A 706 37.80 8.15 -23.59
CA LYS A 706 36.84 8.00 -22.47
C LYS A 706 36.57 6.54 -22.09
N VAL A 707 36.32 5.67 -23.06
CA VAL A 707 35.97 4.26 -22.74
C VAL A 707 37.18 3.48 -22.23
N PHE A 708 38.35 3.62 -22.84
CA PHE A 708 39.58 2.95 -22.39
C PHE A 708 40.37 3.76 -21.35
N ALA A 709 39.88 4.92 -20.95
CA ALA A 709 40.50 5.75 -19.92
C ALA A 709 40.23 5.25 -18.50
N LEU A 710 41.21 5.44 -17.63
CA LEU A 710 41.06 5.30 -16.18
C LEU A 710 40.51 6.60 -15.58
N ASP A 711 39.90 6.49 -14.41
CA ASP A 711 39.38 7.66 -13.68
C ASP A 711 40.50 8.63 -13.29
N SER A 712 40.29 9.93 -13.44
CA SER A 712 41.33 10.94 -13.17
C SER A 712 41.82 10.93 -11.72
N THR A 713 40.92 10.67 -10.77
CA THR A 713 41.21 10.71 -9.34
C THR A 713 41.61 9.31 -8.83
N TRP A 714 40.92 8.27 -9.29
CA TRP A 714 41.00 6.91 -8.75
C TRP A 714 41.80 5.91 -9.61
N HIS A 715 42.49 6.34 -10.66
CA HIS A 715 43.27 5.48 -11.57
C HIS A 715 44.23 4.51 -10.88
N GLU A 716 44.88 4.90 -9.77
CA GLU A 716 45.82 4.04 -9.03
C GLU A 716 45.17 2.76 -8.47
N TYR A 717 43.83 2.76 -8.29
CA TYR A 717 43.04 1.66 -7.74
C TYR A 717 42.25 0.88 -8.80
N LEU A 718 42.63 1.00 -10.09
CA LEU A 718 41.98 0.33 -11.23
C LEU A 718 40.50 0.68 -11.38
N ILE A 719 40.11 1.90 -11.01
CA ILE A 719 38.79 2.46 -11.25
C ILE A 719 38.79 3.11 -12.62
N VAL A 720 37.79 2.76 -13.43
CA VAL A 720 37.69 3.21 -14.82
C VAL A 720 36.92 4.53 -14.91
N HIS A 721 37.17 5.31 -15.95
CA HIS A 721 36.51 6.61 -16.14
C HIS A 721 34.98 6.44 -16.17
N ALA A 722 34.22 7.35 -15.57
CA ALA A 722 32.76 7.31 -15.53
C ALA A 722 32.14 6.04 -14.88
N GLU A 723 32.91 5.33 -14.05
CA GLU A 723 32.41 4.20 -13.25
C GLU A 723 31.35 4.68 -12.24
N LYS A 724 30.10 4.26 -12.41
CA LYS A 724 29.01 4.63 -11.51
C LYS A 724 28.75 3.60 -10.42
N LYS A 725 29.02 2.33 -10.71
CA LYS A 725 28.88 1.23 -9.75
C LYS A 725 29.83 0.11 -10.09
N ARG A 726 30.43 -0.49 -9.06
CA ARG A 726 31.16 -1.76 -9.16
C ARG A 726 30.59 -2.75 -8.18
N THR A 727 30.41 -3.98 -8.63
CA THR A 727 30.02 -5.12 -7.82
C THR A 727 31.02 -6.25 -8.03
N GLN A 728 31.50 -6.82 -6.94
CA GLN A 728 32.42 -7.95 -6.95
C GLN A 728 31.94 -9.00 -5.96
N ARG A 729 32.00 -10.26 -6.37
CA ARG A 729 31.68 -11.41 -5.54
C ARG A 729 32.85 -12.38 -5.58
N PHE A 730 33.29 -12.82 -4.41
CA PHE A 730 34.30 -13.85 -4.26
C PHE A 730 33.76 -14.95 -3.35
N GLY A 731 33.89 -16.20 -3.77
CA GLY A 731 33.52 -17.38 -3.02
C GLY A 731 34.69 -18.34 -2.95
N LEU A 732 34.94 -18.91 -1.78
CA LEU A 732 35.96 -19.92 -1.53
C LEU A 732 35.31 -21.04 -0.73
N ARG A 733 35.25 -22.24 -1.29
CA ARG A 733 34.71 -23.42 -0.61
C ARG A 733 35.80 -24.47 -0.42
N LEU A 734 36.00 -24.89 0.82
CA LEU A 734 36.92 -25.93 1.23
C LEU A 734 36.13 -27.13 1.78
N ASN A 735 36.19 -28.28 1.13
CA ASN A 735 35.44 -29.49 1.49
C ASN A 735 36.38 -30.71 1.58
N PRO A 736 37.19 -30.84 2.65
CA PRO A 736 38.12 -31.94 2.78
C PRO A 736 37.40 -33.26 3.06
N GLN A 737 37.69 -34.26 2.25
CA GLN A 737 37.15 -35.62 2.34
C GLN A 737 38.27 -36.60 2.70
N PHE A 738 38.75 -36.52 3.94
CA PHE A 738 39.83 -37.41 4.41
C PHE A 738 39.32 -38.78 4.87
N VAL A 739 38.16 -38.82 5.54
CA VAL A 739 37.55 -40.03 6.11
C VAL A 739 36.02 -39.94 6.03
N ASP A 740 35.32 -41.07 5.86
CA ASP A 740 33.86 -41.08 5.68
C ASP A 740 33.08 -40.72 6.94
N TRP A 741 33.71 -40.91 8.10
CA TRP A 741 33.08 -40.69 9.40
C TRP A 741 33.17 -39.26 9.91
N LEU A 742 33.97 -38.40 9.27
CA LEU A 742 34.11 -36.99 9.63
C LEU A 742 34.07 -36.13 8.37
N THR A 743 32.94 -35.46 8.16
CA THR A 743 32.77 -34.54 7.04
C THR A 743 33.00 -33.12 7.52
N HIS A 744 33.93 -32.39 6.90
CA HIS A 744 34.09 -30.95 7.12
C HIS A 744 33.78 -30.18 5.84
N SER A 745 33.16 -29.02 5.97
CA SER A 745 33.05 -28.05 4.89
C SER A 745 33.19 -26.65 5.46
N ALA A 746 34.08 -25.85 4.90
CA ALA A 746 34.20 -24.42 5.16
C ALA A 746 33.85 -23.64 3.88
N ASP A 747 33.10 -22.57 4.03
CA ASP A 747 32.76 -21.63 2.97
C ASP A 747 33.11 -20.21 3.41
N TYR A 748 33.69 -19.44 2.50
CA TYR A 748 33.94 -18.02 2.67
C TYR A 748 33.43 -17.27 1.45
N ASP A 749 32.50 -16.34 1.66
CA ASP A 749 31.95 -15.48 0.62
C ASP A 749 32.24 -14.02 0.98
N ALA A 750 32.67 -13.21 0.02
CA ALA A 750 32.85 -11.77 0.14
C ALA A 750 32.14 -11.06 -1.03
N ASN A 751 31.22 -10.15 -0.69
CA ASN A 751 30.51 -9.31 -1.65
C ASN A 751 30.92 -7.86 -1.43
N TYR A 752 31.43 -7.22 -2.47
CA TYR A 752 31.83 -5.83 -2.47
C TYR A 752 30.95 -5.01 -3.41
N ASN A 753 30.52 -3.84 -2.94
CA ASN A 753 29.85 -2.84 -3.75
C ASN A 753 30.52 -1.49 -3.56
N GLN A 754 30.64 -0.74 -4.65
CA GLN A 754 31.21 0.61 -4.67
C GLN A 754 30.36 1.53 -5.53
N TYR A 755 30.21 2.78 -5.10
CA TYR A 755 29.60 3.84 -5.90
C TYR A 755 30.28 5.20 -5.61
N PRO A 756 30.49 6.05 -6.62
CA PRO A 756 30.97 7.41 -6.42
C PRO A 756 29.92 8.27 -5.72
N GLN A 757 30.39 9.18 -4.87
CA GLN A 757 29.56 10.08 -4.07
C GLN A 757 30.19 11.48 -4.05
N ASN A 758 29.38 12.49 -4.37
CA ASN A 758 29.78 13.89 -4.31
C ASN A 758 29.05 14.58 -3.16
N ARG A 759 29.70 15.55 -2.52
CA ARG A 759 29.14 16.33 -1.41
C ARG A 759 28.93 17.77 -1.86
N SER A 760 27.77 18.37 -1.56
CA SER A 760 27.41 19.71 -2.04
C SER A 760 28.38 20.84 -1.64
N ASN A 761 29.18 20.62 -0.59
CA ASN A 761 30.04 21.64 0.02
C ASN A 761 31.55 21.37 -0.21
N ASP A 762 31.90 20.42 -1.08
CA ASP A 762 33.28 19.99 -1.34
C ASP A 762 33.43 19.51 -2.79
N SER A 763 34.56 19.84 -3.44
CA SER A 763 34.89 19.41 -4.81
C SER A 763 35.67 18.08 -4.85
N THR A 764 35.85 17.42 -3.71
CA THR A 764 36.54 16.13 -3.61
C THR A 764 35.64 14.99 -4.09
N ASP A 765 36.15 14.14 -4.98
CA ASP A 765 35.46 12.93 -5.42
C ASP A 765 35.60 11.83 -4.39
N TYR A 766 34.49 11.41 -3.79
CA TYR A 766 34.49 10.35 -2.80
C TYR A 766 33.94 9.03 -3.33
N LEU A 767 34.30 7.92 -2.67
CA LEU A 767 33.71 6.60 -2.88
C LEU A 767 32.99 6.12 -1.63
N ASN A 768 31.78 5.62 -1.80
CA ASN A 768 31.12 4.82 -0.77
C ASN A 768 31.30 3.34 -1.11
N THR A 769 31.62 2.56 -0.09
CA THR A 769 31.90 1.13 -0.23
C THR A 769 31.13 0.32 0.80
N ASN A 770 30.74 -0.88 0.39
CA ASN A 770 30.13 -1.87 1.27
C ASN A 770 30.80 -3.23 1.05
N VAL A 771 31.34 -3.81 2.11
CA VAL A 771 31.97 -5.14 2.12
C VAL A 771 31.17 -6.05 3.04
N VAL A 772 30.54 -7.08 2.47
CA VAL A 772 29.83 -8.12 3.22
C VAL A 772 30.60 -9.42 3.10
N SER A 773 31.22 -9.88 4.19
CA SER A 773 31.88 -11.19 4.24
C SER A 773 31.13 -12.19 5.11
N LYS A 774 31.13 -13.46 4.72
CA LYS A 774 30.47 -14.56 5.41
C LYS A 774 31.43 -15.73 5.49
N PHE A 775 31.51 -16.36 6.65
CA PHE A 775 32.26 -17.59 6.88
C PHE A 775 31.31 -18.64 7.44
N GLY A 776 31.17 -19.76 6.76
CA GLY A 776 30.46 -20.94 7.22
C GLY A 776 31.44 -22.07 7.50
N PHE A 777 31.24 -22.79 8.60
CA PHE A 777 31.94 -24.03 8.89
C PHE A 777 30.94 -25.07 9.35
N ARG A 778 30.92 -26.23 8.70
CA ARG A 778 30.07 -27.36 9.06
C ARG A 778 30.95 -28.58 9.28
N SER A 779 30.67 -29.30 10.36
CA SER A 779 31.35 -30.53 10.70
C SER A 779 30.31 -31.57 11.10
N GLY A 780 30.36 -32.74 10.47
CA GLY A 780 29.48 -33.88 10.76
C GLY A 780 30.29 -35.08 11.20
N LEU A 781 29.99 -35.62 12.38
CA LEU A 781 30.59 -36.85 12.90
C LEU A 781 29.58 -37.98 12.76
N ARG A 782 29.87 -38.91 11.85
CA ARG A 782 29.07 -40.12 11.60
C ARG A 782 29.60 -41.28 12.42
N ILE A 783 28.98 -41.49 13.57
CA ILE A 783 29.48 -42.42 14.60
C ILE A 783 29.41 -43.88 14.13
N ARG A 784 28.40 -44.26 13.33
CA ARG A 784 28.27 -45.64 12.82
C ARG A 784 29.40 -46.01 11.85
N THR A 785 29.75 -45.12 10.93
CA THR A 785 30.86 -45.34 9.99
C THR A 785 32.21 -45.36 10.71
N LEU A 786 32.40 -44.51 11.74
CA LEU A 786 33.63 -44.55 12.56
C LEU A 786 33.82 -45.92 13.22
N LEU A 787 32.77 -46.45 13.85
CA LEU A 787 32.83 -47.74 14.54
C LEU A 787 33.03 -48.91 13.57
N GLY A 788 32.35 -48.89 12.42
CA GLY A 788 32.52 -49.90 11.37
C GLY A 788 33.92 -49.90 10.75
N ASP A 789 34.48 -48.71 10.49
CA ASP A 789 35.86 -48.58 9.99
C ASP A 789 36.88 -49.07 11.04
N LEU A 790 36.67 -48.74 12.32
CA LEU A 790 37.51 -49.18 13.43
C LEU A 790 37.41 -50.69 13.68
N SER A 791 36.22 -51.30 13.57
CA SER A 791 36.05 -52.74 13.76
C SER A 791 36.74 -53.52 12.64
N GLY A 792 36.56 -53.11 11.37
CA GLY A 792 37.28 -53.68 10.23
C GLY A 792 38.81 -53.50 10.29
N ALA A 793 39.31 -52.36 10.78
CA ALA A 793 40.75 -52.13 10.95
C ALA A 793 41.37 -52.93 12.12
N THR A 794 40.58 -53.24 13.16
CA THR A 794 41.06 -53.92 14.38
C THR A 794 40.91 -55.44 14.37
N GLU A 795 40.33 -56.05 13.32
CA GLU A 795 40.30 -57.52 13.13
C GLU A 795 41.70 -58.19 13.28
N LYS A 796 42.79 -57.45 13.03
CA LYS A 796 44.18 -57.92 13.21
C LYS A 796 44.68 -57.90 14.66
N LEU A 797 44.01 -57.22 15.58
CA LEU A 797 44.35 -57.06 17.01
C LEU A 797 43.23 -57.64 17.90
N LYS A 798 43.26 -58.96 18.11
CA LYS A 798 42.20 -59.78 18.76
C LYS A 798 41.62 -59.30 20.09
N GLY A 799 42.35 -58.48 20.87
CA GLY A 799 41.89 -57.95 22.16
C GLY A 799 41.07 -56.67 22.04
N LEU A 800 41.43 -55.81 21.08
CA LEU A 800 40.83 -54.49 20.88
C LEU A 800 39.61 -54.57 19.95
N SER A 801 39.59 -55.54 19.03
CA SER A 801 38.42 -55.83 18.19
C SER A 801 37.20 -56.21 19.02
N ARG A 802 37.34 -57.08 20.02
CA ARG A 802 36.22 -57.49 20.90
C ARG A 802 35.61 -56.33 21.69
N THR A 803 36.43 -55.38 22.15
CA THR A 803 35.93 -54.18 22.85
C THR A 803 35.20 -53.22 21.91
N ILE A 804 35.71 -53.05 20.68
CA ILE A 804 35.09 -52.18 19.68
C ILE A 804 33.81 -52.83 19.14
N GLU A 805 33.82 -54.14 18.90
CA GLU A 805 32.65 -54.93 18.49
C GLU A 805 31.58 -54.94 19.59
N ALA A 806 31.97 -55.00 20.87
CA ALA A 806 31.03 -54.84 22.00
C ALA A 806 30.46 -53.42 22.08
N MET A 807 31.25 -52.38 21.79
CA MET A 807 30.80 -50.99 21.70
C MET A 807 29.88 -50.77 20.50
N GLU A 808 30.21 -51.32 19.33
CA GLU A 808 29.39 -51.30 18.11
C GLU A 808 28.06 -52.04 18.35
N THR A 809 28.09 -53.19 19.03
CA THR A 809 26.89 -53.95 19.41
C THR A 809 26.07 -53.21 20.49
N GLY A 810 26.72 -52.49 21.41
CA GLY A 810 26.06 -51.67 22.43
C GLY A 810 25.45 -50.38 21.89
N LEU A 811 26.13 -49.72 20.95
CA LEU A 811 25.69 -48.49 20.28
C LEU A 811 24.75 -48.78 19.11
N SER A 812 24.79 -49.95 18.48
CA SER A 812 23.73 -50.37 17.55
C SER A 812 22.40 -50.62 18.28
N LYS A 813 22.45 -51.00 19.57
CA LYS A 813 21.28 -51.02 20.47
C LYS A 813 20.85 -49.64 20.94
N VAL A 814 21.59 -48.56 20.68
CA VAL A 814 21.14 -47.18 20.96
C VAL A 814 21.49 -46.38 19.72
N SER A 815 20.59 -46.34 18.74
CA SER A 815 20.78 -45.66 17.46
C SER A 815 21.03 -44.15 17.61
N LEU A 816 22.26 -43.82 18.00
CA LEU A 816 22.83 -42.49 18.03
C LEU A 816 23.10 -42.10 16.58
N ASN A 817 22.47 -41.03 16.13
CA ASN A 817 22.63 -40.48 14.79
C ASN A 817 23.75 -39.44 14.77
N ASP A 818 24.09 -38.95 13.58
CA ASP A 818 25.20 -38.05 13.33
C ASP A 818 25.19 -36.81 14.24
N PHE A 819 26.37 -36.47 14.77
CA PHE A 819 26.59 -35.23 15.49
C PHE A 819 26.97 -34.15 14.48
N ASN A 820 26.18 -33.09 14.41
CA ASN A 820 26.36 -32.01 13.45
C ASN A 820 26.70 -30.72 14.20
N PHE A 821 27.81 -30.11 13.83
CA PHE A 821 28.23 -28.79 14.26
C PHE A 821 28.16 -27.85 13.06
N SER A 822 27.49 -26.71 13.22
CA SER A 822 27.52 -25.62 12.26
C SER A 822 27.94 -24.35 12.97
N TYR A 823 28.81 -23.59 12.35
CA TYR A 823 29.22 -22.27 12.77
C TYR A 823 29.11 -21.33 11.59
N ASN A 824 28.48 -20.18 11.78
CA ASN A 824 28.40 -19.13 10.80
C ASN A 824 28.84 -17.82 11.42
N ALA A 825 29.61 -17.05 10.68
CA ALA A 825 29.95 -15.68 11.02
C ALA A 825 29.75 -14.80 9.79
N SER A 826 29.30 -13.57 10.00
CA SER A 826 29.18 -12.59 8.92
C SER A 826 29.54 -11.21 9.41
N LEU A 827 30.14 -10.44 8.54
CA LEU A 827 30.48 -9.04 8.71
C LEU A 827 29.81 -8.24 7.59
N ASP A 828 29.09 -7.19 7.93
CA ASP A 828 28.60 -6.15 7.03
C ASP A 828 29.32 -4.85 7.40
N LEU A 829 30.21 -4.38 6.53
CA LEU A 829 31.03 -3.19 6.72
C LEU A 829 30.66 -2.12 5.68
N LYS A 830 30.08 -1.03 6.16
CA LYS A 830 29.69 0.12 5.34
C LYS A 830 30.60 1.30 5.66
N ASN A 831 31.23 1.83 4.63
CA ASN A 831 32.13 2.97 4.70
C ASN A 831 31.70 4.02 3.69
N GLU A 832 31.35 5.21 4.14
CA GLU A 832 31.02 6.34 3.29
C GLU A 832 32.21 7.28 3.14
N TYR A 833 32.32 7.97 2.01
CA TYR A 833 33.28 9.05 1.77
C TYR A 833 34.76 8.64 1.85
N PHE A 834 35.17 7.54 1.20
CA PHE A 834 36.60 7.30 0.97
C PHE A 834 37.17 8.33 0.00
N ASP A 835 38.31 8.91 0.33
CA ASP A 835 39.07 9.81 -0.54
C ASP A 835 40.48 9.27 -0.81
N THR A 836 41.07 9.67 -1.93
CA THR A 836 42.40 9.19 -2.35
C THR A 836 43.53 9.72 -1.48
N SER A 837 43.36 10.89 -0.85
CA SER A 837 44.35 11.48 0.05
C SER A 837 44.48 10.68 1.36
N PHE A 838 43.37 10.11 1.85
CA PHE A 838 43.33 9.19 2.97
C PHE A 838 44.09 7.91 2.65
N LEU A 839 43.84 7.30 1.48
CA LEU A 839 44.50 6.07 1.06
C LEU A 839 46.01 6.25 0.86
N ALA A 840 46.42 7.34 0.20
CA ALA A 840 47.82 7.67 0.00
C ALA A 840 48.58 7.86 1.33
N ARG A 841 47.99 8.55 2.32
CA ARG A 841 48.62 8.73 3.64
C ARG A 841 48.73 7.44 4.44
N LYS A 842 47.71 6.59 4.36
CA LYS A 842 47.71 5.27 5.00
C LYS A 842 48.56 4.25 4.23
N SER A 843 49.20 4.66 3.13
CA SER A 843 50.03 3.80 2.27
C SER A 843 49.26 2.59 1.73
N ILE A 844 47.95 2.75 1.48
CA ILE A 844 47.10 1.70 0.92
C ILE A 844 47.34 1.67 -0.58
N GLY A 845 47.95 0.59 -1.07
CA GLY A 845 48.17 0.38 -2.49
C GLY A 845 46.98 -0.32 -3.17
N ARG A 846 47.11 -0.54 -4.49
CA ARG A 846 46.13 -1.31 -5.29
C ARG A 846 45.88 -2.74 -4.78
N ALA A 847 46.93 -3.40 -4.27
CA ALA A 847 46.82 -4.77 -3.79
C ALA A 847 46.03 -4.83 -2.48
N ASP A 848 46.28 -3.88 -1.59
CA ASP A 848 45.58 -3.73 -0.31
C ASP A 848 44.11 -3.34 -0.51
N PHE A 849 43.84 -2.49 -1.51
CA PHE A 849 42.47 -2.16 -1.90
C PHE A 849 41.73 -3.38 -2.48
N PHE A 850 42.40 -4.21 -3.29
CA PHE A 850 41.81 -5.44 -3.81
C PHE A 850 41.54 -6.47 -2.71
N THR A 851 42.45 -6.68 -1.76
CA THR A 851 42.22 -7.55 -0.60
C THR A 851 41.13 -7.00 0.34
N TYR A 852 40.90 -5.68 0.35
CA TYR A 852 39.76 -5.06 1.04
C TYR A 852 38.44 -5.39 0.36
N GLN A 853 38.39 -5.36 -0.98
CA GLN A 853 37.23 -5.82 -1.75
C GLN A 853 36.92 -7.30 -1.48
N LEU A 854 37.95 -8.11 -1.24
CA LEU A 854 37.81 -9.50 -0.82
C LEU A 854 37.46 -9.66 0.67
N GLY A 855 37.33 -8.57 1.44
CA GLY A 855 37.01 -8.60 2.88
C GLY A 855 38.13 -9.14 3.76
N LYS A 856 39.38 -9.14 3.31
CA LYS A 856 40.54 -9.73 4.00
C LYS A 856 41.58 -8.71 4.46
N GLU A 857 41.61 -7.50 3.89
CA GLU A 857 42.65 -6.52 4.23
C GLU A 857 42.63 -6.10 5.70
N GLY A 858 43.81 -6.10 6.35
CA GLY A 858 43.94 -5.85 7.79
C GLY A 858 43.25 -6.86 8.72
N ARG A 859 42.70 -7.97 8.20
CA ARG A 859 42.00 -9.00 8.98
C ARG A 859 42.79 -10.31 9.03
N SER A 860 42.94 -10.86 10.22
CA SER A 860 43.54 -12.17 10.43
C SER A 860 42.57 -13.30 10.08
N PHE A 861 43.06 -14.54 9.96
CA PHE A 861 42.19 -15.71 9.81
C PHE A 861 41.16 -15.81 10.96
N ARG A 862 41.55 -15.44 12.18
CA ARG A 862 40.63 -15.39 13.32
C ARG A 862 39.50 -14.41 13.07
N ASP A 863 39.79 -13.22 12.55
CA ASP A 863 38.79 -12.18 12.27
C ASP A 863 37.84 -12.59 11.13
N ILE A 864 38.33 -13.35 10.16
CA ILE A 864 37.50 -13.95 9.10
C ILE A 864 36.55 -14.98 9.71
N VAL A 865 37.09 -15.90 10.52
CA VAL A 865 36.30 -16.95 11.18
C VAL A 865 35.28 -16.34 12.13
N THR A 866 35.64 -15.34 12.93
CA THR A 866 34.70 -14.68 13.84
C THR A 866 33.81 -13.66 13.15
N GLY A 867 34.12 -13.22 11.94
CA GLY A 867 33.45 -12.05 11.35
C GLY A 867 33.79 -10.74 12.06
N ASP A 868 34.72 -10.73 13.02
CA ASP A 868 35.20 -9.50 13.65
C ASP A 868 36.20 -8.76 12.73
N MET A 869 36.65 -7.60 13.18
CA MET A 869 37.86 -6.94 12.68
C MET A 869 38.46 -6.08 13.79
N ASP A 870 39.74 -5.75 13.67
CA ASP A 870 40.34 -4.69 14.46
C ASP A 870 39.90 -3.31 13.93
N ASP A 871 38.93 -2.69 14.60
CA ASP A 871 38.40 -1.39 14.16
C ASP A 871 39.47 -0.28 14.12
N LYS A 872 40.64 -0.42 14.77
CA LYS A 872 41.69 0.61 14.80
C LYS A 872 42.72 0.47 13.70
N ASP A 873 43.06 -0.76 13.33
CA ASP A 873 44.19 -1.08 12.45
C ASP A 873 43.75 -1.75 11.13
N ALA A 874 42.56 -2.36 11.08
CA ALA A 874 42.03 -2.95 9.86
C ALA A 874 41.46 -1.88 8.92
N PHE A 875 41.76 -2.00 7.63
CA PHE A 875 41.29 -1.05 6.62
C PHE A 875 39.76 -1.09 6.50
N GLY A 876 39.13 0.10 6.56
CA GLY A 876 37.68 0.26 6.64
C GLY A 876 37.08 0.14 8.04
N GLY A 877 37.87 -0.21 9.06
CA GLY A 877 37.43 -0.23 10.45
C GLY A 877 36.89 1.13 10.91
N VAL A 878 35.85 1.10 11.76
CA VAL A 878 35.12 2.33 12.15
C VAL A 878 36.03 3.34 12.85
N ARG A 879 37.05 2.89 13.60
CA ARG A 879 38.02 3.77 14.27
C ARG A 879 39.27 4.05 13.44
N TYR A 880 39.62 3.19 12.50
CA TYR A 880 40.75 3.33 11.57
C TYR A 880 40.62 4.61 10.73
N ARG A 881 39.36 5.00 10.46
CA ARG A 881 38.99 6.19 9.68
C ARG A 881 38.90 7.48 10.51
N LEU A 882 38.88 7.41 11.84
CA LEU A 882 38.81 8.59 12.72
C LEU A 882 40.21 9.18 12.98
N GLY A 883 40.32 10.52 13.00
CA GLY A 883 41.57 11.22 13.39
C GLY A 883 42.25 12.08 12.31
N TYR A 884 41.53 12.56 11.30
CA TYR A 884 42.08 13.45 10.27
C TYR A 884 42.04 14.94 10.68
N PRO A 885 43.17 15.66 10.74
CA PRO A 885 43.19 17.08 11.09
C PRO A 885 42.86 17.93 9.87
N ARG A 886 41.57 18.29 9.70
CA ARG A 886 41.02 19.47 8.96
C ARG A 886 39.54 19.35 8.56
N GLN A 887 38.86 18.24 8.87
CA GLN A 887 37.42 18.09 8.69
C GLN A 887 36.81 17.59 10.00
N ASP A 888 35.58 18.00 10.30
CA ASP A 888 34.80 17.44 11.40
C ASP A 888 34.56 15.94 11.12
N SER A 889 35.44 15.10 11.66
CA SER A 889 35.46 13.66 11.39
C SER A 889 34.22 12.93 11.91
N LEU A 890 33.52 13.53 12.88
CA LEU A 890 32.26 12.98 13.39
C LEU A 890 31.14 13.17 12.36
N GLY A 891 31.06 14.34 11.72
CA GLY A 891 30.05 14.61 10.69
C GLY A 891 30.27 13.88 9.36
N LEU A 892 31.52 13.64 8.93
CA LEU A 892 31.80 12.97 7.65
C LEU A 892 31.54 11.45 7.70
N TYR A 893 31.90 10.80 8.81
CA TYR A 893 31.83 9.34 8.95
C TYR A 893 30.67 8.86 9.83
N GLN A 894 29.74 9.73 10.24
CA GLN A 894 28.62 9.38 11.13
C GLN A 894 27.79 8.16 10.66
N ASN A 895 27.75 7.92 9.34
CA ASN A 895 26.98 6.85 8.71
C ASN A 895 27.76 5.54 8.53
N ASP A 896 29.06 5.52 8.85
CA ASP A 896 29.83 4.28 8.82
C ASP A 896 29.25 3.29 9.82
N LEU A 897 29.18 2.02 9.43
CA LEU A 897 28.56 0.98 10.23
C LEU A 897 29.29 -0.33 10.05
N ARG A 898 29.53 -1.01 11.17
CA ARG A 898 29.94 -2.41 11.15
C ARG A 898 28.93 -3.26 11.91
N THR A 899 28.30 -4.21 11.25
CA THR A 899 27.45 -5.22 11.89
C THR A 899 28.09 -6.59 11.76
N THR A 900 28.21 -7.29 12.89
CA THR A 900 28.75 -8.66 12.93
C THR A 900 27.69 -9.59 13.49
N ASN A 901 27.46 -10.71 12.82
CA ASN A 901 26.64 -11.81 13.31
C ASN A 901 27.50 -13.06 13.46
N GLN A 902 27.32 -13.77 14.55
CA GLN A 902 28.01 -15.02 14.85
C GLN A 902 26.99 -15.99 15.41
N ASP A 903 26.97 -17.21 14.92
CA ASP A 903 26.16 -18.28 15.50
C ASP A 903 26.88 -19.62 15.40
N TRP A 904 26.81 -20.41 16.46
CA TRP A 904 27.11 -21.83 16.37
C TRP A 904 25.94 -22.64 16.87
N LYS A 905 25.75 -23.80 16.27
CA LYS A 905 24.73 -24.77 16.64
C LYS A 905 25.33 -26.16 16.57
N THR A 906 25.18 -26.89 17.66
CA THR A 906 25.44 -28.32 17.68
C THR A 906 24.12 -29.05 17.79
N SER A 907 23.96 -30.12 17.02
CA SER A 907 22.79 -30.98 17.09
C SER A 907 23.14 -32.45 17.00
N THR A 908 22.35 -33.27 17.65
CA THR A 908 22.40 -34.73 17.55
C THR A 908 20.97 -35.27 17.67
N SER A 909 20.79 -36.53 17.29
CA SER A 909 19.55 -37.26 17.55
C SER A 909 19.90 -38.65 18.03
N MET A 910 19.04 -39.23 18.86
CA MET A 910 19.26 -40.55 19.44
C MET A 910 17.94 -41.31 19.51
N ARG A 911 17.96 -42.60 19.19
CA ARG A 911 16.79 -43.46 19.35
C ARG A 911 17.13 -44.69 20.18
N PHE A 912 16.35 -44.89 21.24
CA PHE A 912 16.34 -46.08 22.07
C PHE A 912 15.36 -47.09 21.44
N PRO A 913 15.81 -48.31 21.10
CA PRO A 913 14.94 -49.35 20.58
C PRO A 913 14.07 -49.94 21.70
N GLU A 914 13.39 -51.03 21.39
CA GLU A 914 12.56 -51.74 22.37
C GLU A 914 13.36 -52.14 23.63
N PRO A 915 12.76 -52.06 24.84
CA PRO A 915 11.34 -51.89 25.13
C PRO A 915 10.82 -50.45 25.29
N LEU A 916 11.67 -49.42 25.21
CA LEU A 916 11.28 -48.02 25.45
C LEU A 916 10.76 -47.30 24.19
N ASP A 917 11.26 -47.66 22.99
CA ASP A 917 10.94 -47.03 21.68
C ASP A 917 10.78 -45.51 21.78
N LEU A 918 11.84 -44.87 22.31
CA LEU A 918 11.94 -43.43 22.56
C LEU A 918 12.98 -42.85 21.59
N SER A 919 12.57 -41.86 20.82
CA SER A 919 13.39 -41.18 19.82
C SER A 919 13.51 -39.71 20.18
N PHE A 920 14.72 -39.25 20.48
CA PHE A 920 15.04 -37.84 20.58
C PHE A 920 15.39 -37.34 19.17
N ASN A 921 14.41 -36.73 18.52
CA ASN A 921 14.49 -36.30 17.12
C ASN A 921 15.42 -35.11 16.93
N THR A 922 15.52 -34.25 17.95
CA THR A 922 16.35 -33.05 17.91
C THR A 922 16.88 -32.76 19.30
N ILE A 923 18.17 -32.93 19.53
CA ILE A 923 18.87 -32.37 20.70
C ILE A 923 19.82 -31.33 20.13
N SER A 924 19.57 -30.04 20.39
CA SER A 924 20.46 -28.98 19.93
C SER A 924 20.77 -27.97 21.00
N LEU A 925 22.01 -27.48 20.96
CA LEU A 925 22.52 -26.37 21.74
C LEU A 925 23.08 -25.35 20.77
N GLY A 926 22.67 -24.10 20.91
CA GLY A 926 23.04 -23.01 20.05
C GLY A 926 23.42 -21.77 20.85
N TRP A 927 24.24 -20.96 20.22
CA TRP A 927 24.65 -19.64 20.67
C TRP A 927 24.56 -18.72 19.46
N ARG A 928 24.02 -17.51 19.65
CA ARG A 928 24.07 -16.47 18.62
C ARG A 928 24.42 -15.14 19.25
N ARG A 929 25.18 -14.34 18.52
CA ARG A 929 25.54 -12.97 18.88
C ARG A 929 25.44 -12.10 17.65
N ARG A 930 24.74 -10.97 17.78
CA ARG A 930 24.72 -9.90 16.80
C ARG A 930 25.17 -8.63 17.47
N TYR A 931 26.10 -7.91 16.88
CA TYR A 931 26.50 -6.63 17.42
C TYR A 931 26.84 -5.61 16.33
N THR A 932 26.65 -4.33 16.64
CA THR A 932 26.79 -3.23 15.69
C THR A 932 27.64 -2.11 16.28
N HIS A 933 28.68 -1.70 15.56
CA HIS A 933 29.55 -0.57 15.91
C HIS A 933 29.15 0.64 15.07
N LYS A 934 28.91 1.77 15.75
CA LYS A 934 28.70 3.08 15.13
C LYS A 934 29.78 4.06 15.60
N PRO A 935 30.30 4.94 14.73
CA PRO A 935 31.39 5.85 15.05
C PRO A 935 31.02 6.91 16.10
N ASP A 936 29.79 7.43 16.05
CA ASP A 936 29.35 8.58 16.85
C ASP A 936 29.01 8.21 18.31
N THR A 937 28.55 6.97 18.53
CA THR A 937 27.99 6.62 19.84
C THR A 937 29.03 6.13 20.85
N GLY A 938 30.22 5.71 20.42
CA GLY A 938 31.18 5.02 21.30
C GLY A 938 30.66 3.69 21.90
N PHE A 939 29.41 3.31 21.61
CA PHE A 939 28.70 2.15 22.11
C PHE A 939 28.57 1.08 21.03
N ILE A 940 28.46 -0.17 21.48
CA ILE A 940 28.29 -1.33 20.63
C ILE A 940 26.96 -1.98 21.00
N ASP A 941 25.95 -1.77 20.17
CA ASP A 941 24.65 -2.42 20.35
C ASP A 941 24.86 -3.92 20.18
N THR A 942 24.61 -4.72 21.22
CA THR A 942 24.94 -6.14 21.26
C THR A 942 23.74 -6.96 21.71
N THR A 943 23.33 -7.95 20.92
CA THR A 943 22.35 -8.97 21.30
C THR A 943 23.03 -10.33 21.36
N VAL A 944 22.97 -11.00 22.50
CA VAL A 944 23.48 -12.36 22.71
C VAL A 944 22.34 -13.28 23.10
N THR A 945 22.20 -14.41 22.44
CA THR A 945 21.32 -15.49 22.87
C THR A 945 22.14 -16.66 23.33
N TRP A 946 22.05 -16.96 24.63
CA TRP A 946 22.72 -18.12 25.21
C TRP A 946 22.17 -18.48 26.60
N PRO A 947 21.89 -19.77 26.86
CA PRO A 947 21.89 -20.88 25.90
C PRO A 947 20.61 -20.89 25.05
N GLU A 948 20.73 -21.31 23.78
CA GLU A 948 19.59 -21.71 22.95
C GLU A 948 19.52 -23.24 22.97
N ILE A 949 18.53 -23.81 23.64
CA ILE A 949 18.38 -25.26 23.80
C ILE A 949 17.11 -25.70 23.11
N ARG A 950 17.15 -26.81 22.39
CA ARG A 950 15.95 -27.47 21.87
C ARG A 950 16.07 -28.97 22.03
N VAL A 951 15.07 -29.59 22.66
CA VAL A 951 14.99 -31.04 22.88
C VAL A 951 13.61 -31.50 22.41
N GLY A 952 13.57 -32.25 21.31
CA GLY A 952 12.38 -32.90 20.79
C GLY A 952 12.46 -34.40 21.00
N ALA A 953 11.41 -34.99 21.55
CA ALA A 953 11.26 -36.43 21.77
C ALA A 953 9.94 -36.93 21.19
N SER A 954 9.96 -38.12 20.60
CA SER A 954 8.78 -38.89 20.22
C SER A 954 8.88 -40.34 20.66
N SER A 955 7.75 -40.97 20.96
CA SER A 955 7.70 -42.37 21.37
C SER A 955 6.40 -43.03 20.93
N ARG A 956 6.46 -44.34 20.69
CA ARG A 956 5.29 -45.20 20.46
C ARG A 956 4.96 -46.09 21.66
N ILE A 957 5.48 -45.76 22.84
CA ILE A 957 5.30 -46.55 24.06
C ILE A 957 3.82 -46.80 24.40
N LEU A 958 2.92 -45.91 23.98
CA LEU A 958 1.47 -46.04 24.18
C LEU A 958 0.85 -47.23 23.43
N GLU A 959 1.48 -47.75 22.37
CA GLU A 959 1.04 -48.97 21.68
C GLU A 959 1.16 -50.24 22.55
N ARG A 960 1.90 -50.18 23.65
CA ARG A 960 2.11 -51.31 24.57
C ARG A 960 1.09 -51.37 25.69
N VAL A 961 0.37 -50.28 25.95
CA VAL A 961 -0.69 -50.23 26.95
C VAL A 961 -1.83 -51.13 26.47
N THR A 962 -2.14 -52.18 27.23
CA THR A 962 -3.01 -53.30 26.81
C THR A 962 -4.37 -52.85 26.31
N PHE A 963 -4.98 -51.84 26.94
CA PHE A 963 -6.27 -51.31 26.49
C PHE A 963 -6.15 -50.43 25.22
N LEU A 964 -5.10 -49.61 25.09
CA LEU A 964 -4.87 -48.76 23.92
C LEU A 964 -4.51 -49.60 22.68
N LYS A 965 -3.76 -50.70 22.85
CA LYS A 965 -3.43 -51.64 21.76
C LYS A 965 -4.66 -52.33 21.15
N GLN A 966 -5.73 -52.48 21.94
CA GLN A 966 -7.00 -53.03 21.48
C GLN A 966 -7.84 -51.98 20.74
N LEU A 967 -7.72 -50.71 21.12
CA LEU A 967 -8.49 -49.58 20.59
C LEU A 967 -7.86 -48.94 19.34
N MET A 968 -6.55 -48.67 19.37
CA MET A 968 -5.81 -47.87 18.39
C MET A 968 -4.93 -48.73 17.48
N ARG A 969 -4.79 -48.34 16.22
CA ARG A 969 -3.93 -48.96 15.19
C ARG A 969 -2.49 -48.45 15.29
N ASN A 970 -2.31 -47.16 15.57
CA ASN A 970 -1.02 -46.51 15.81
C ASN A 970 -1.23 -45.38 16.81
N MET A 971 -0.21 -45.12 17.64
CA MET A 971 -0.19 -43.98 18.55
C MET A 971 1.22 -43.42 18.66
N ASP A 972 1.40 -42.21 18.15
CA ASP A 972 2.63 -41.45 18.29
C ASP A 972 2.44 -40.39 19.39
N LEU A 973 3.33 -40.42 20.38
CA LEU A 973 3.48 -39.39 21.41
C LEU A 973 4.65 -38.50 21.03
N SER A 974 4.51 -37.17 21.06
CA SER A 974 5.66 -36.28 20.89
C SER A 974 5.64 -35.06 21.82
N SER A 975 6.83 -34.61 22.21
CA SER A 975 7.06 -33.46 23.09
C SER A 975 8.31 -32.71 22.62
N THR A 976 8.26 -31.38 22.56
CA THR A 976 9.41 -30.54 22.21
C THR A 976 9.53 -29.39 23.19
N TYR A 977 10.65 -29.36 23.90
CA TYR A 977 11.05 -28.24 24.75
C TYR A 977 12.06 -27.34 24.03
N SER A 978 11.92 -26.04 24.23
CA SER A 978 12.84 -25.01 23.75
C SER A 978 13.08 -23.98 24.84
N PHE A 979 14.32 -23.52 24.94
CA PHE A 979 14.73 -22.44 25.83
C PHE A 979 15.65 -21.49 25.10
N ALA A 980 15.39 -20.20 25.20
CA ALA A 980 16.29 -19.17 24.71
C ALA A 980 16.37 -18.04 25.74
N LYS A 981 17.60 -17.63 26.07
CA LYS A 981 17.87 -16.41 26.83
C LYS A 981 18.50 -15.39 25.91
N ASP A 982 17.73 -14.38 25.51
CA ASP A 982 18.19 -13.22 24.75
C ASP A 982 18.64 -12.11 25.73
N SER A 983 19.79 -11.50 25.49
CA SER A 983 20.34 -10.38 26.25
C SER A 983 20.76 -9.31 25.27
N ALA A 984 19.98 -8.22 25.19
CA ALA A 984 20.20 -7.09 24.31
C ALA A 984 20.70 -5.89 25.11
N LEU A 985 21.84 -5.33 24.71
CA LEU A 985 22.44 -4.14 25.27
C LEU A 985 22.46 -3.07 24.18
N SER A 986 21.88 -1.90 24.46
CA SER A 986 21.94 -0.70 23.63
C SER A 986 22.66 0.44 24.36
N SER A 987 22.77 1.61 23.73
CA SER A 987 23.29 2.82 24.39
C SER A 987 22.54 3.13 25.69
N ASP A 988 21.22 2.99 25.69
CA ASP A 988 20.37 3.53 26.75
C ASP A 988 19.73 2.45 27.63
N LYS A 989 19.63 1.21 27.14
CA LYS A 989 18.85 0.13 27.79
C LYS A 989 19.55 -1.22 27.76
N GLU A 990 19.20 -2.06 28.72
CA GLU A 990 19.55 -3.48 28.78
C GLU A 990 18.25 -4.30 28.91
N ASP A 991 17.97 -5.12 27.91
CA ASP A 991 16.80 -5.99 27.85
C ASP A 991 17.22 -7.46 27.95
N ILE A 992 16.69 -8.17 28.95
CA ILE A 992 16.91 -9.61 29.11
C ILE A 992 15.57 -10.30 28.92
N THR A 993 15.48 -11.17 27.91
CA THR A 993 14.29 -11.98 27.64
C THR A 993 14.62 -13.46 27.81
N ARG A 994 13.79 -14.19 28.55
CA ARG A 994 13.88 -15.66 28.69
C ARG A 994 12.59 -16.24 28.14
N LYS A 995 12.71 -17.12 27.15
CA LYS A 995 11.59 -17.77 26.49
C LYS A 995 11.67 -19.27 26.73
N HIS A 996 10.65 -19.82 27.37
CA HIS A 996 10.46 -21.25 27.53
C HIS A 996 9.29 -21.65 26.65
N GLY A 997 9.52 -22.54 25.69
CA GLY A 997 8.48 -22.99 24.78
C GLY A 997 8.38 -24.51 24.77
N TRP A 998 7.20 -25.02 25.07
CA TRP A 998 6.83 -26.42 24.91
C TRP A 998 5.80 -26.52 23.79
N ALA A 999 6.28 -26.77 22.57
CA ALA A 999 5.47 -26.73 21.35
C ALA A 999 5.76 -27.96 20.48
N PRO A 1000 5.10 -29.10 20.72
CA PRO A 1000 4.11 -29.34 21.78
C PRO A 1000 4.72 -29.75 23.13
N LEU A 1001 4.08 -29.40 24.25
CA LEU A 1001 4.36 -29.98 25.58
C LEU A 1001 4.04 -31.46 25.57
N ILE A 1002 2.89 -31.80 25.04
CA ILE A 1002 2.47 -33.16 24.77
C ILE A 1002 1.58 -33.17 23.53
N SER A 1003 1.80 -34.13 22.65
CA SER A 1003 0.94 -34.36 21.50
C SER A 1003 0.69 -35.83 21.31
N PHE A 1004 -0.56 -36.17 21.00
CA PHE A 1004 -1.01 -37.51 20.68
C PHE A 1004 -1.51 -37.50 19.25
N ARG A 1005 -1.08 -38.46 18.43
CA ARG A 1005 -1.65 -38.68 17.09
C ARG A 1005 -1.83 -40.16 16.86
N GLY A 1006 -3.00 -40.57 16.39
CA GLY A 1006 -3.28 -41.97 16.14
C GLY A 1006 -4.55 -42.22 15.34
N THR A 1007 -4.72 -43.46 14.91
CA THR A 1007 -5.93 -43.93 14.22
C THR A 1007 -6.56 -45.07 14.98
N VAL A 1008 -7.89 -45.14 15.02
CA VAL A 1008 -8.63 -46.22 15.69
C VAL A 1008 -8.52 -47.51 14.86
N LYS A 1009 -8.41 -48.67 15.51
CA LYS A 1009 -8.12 -49.95 14.84
C LYS A 1009 -9.28 -50.51 14.04
N ARG A 1010 -10.50 -50.36 14.55
CA ARG A 1010 -11.71 -50.88 13.91
C ARG A 1010 -12.36 -49.88 12.95
N TRP A 1011 -12.22 -48.59 13.22
CA TRP A 1011 -12.93 -47.51 12.51
C TRP A 1011 -11.91 -46.52 11.92
N PRO A 1012 -12.13 -45.96 10.73
CA PRO A 1012 -11.23 -44.96 10.11
C PRO A 1012 -11.32 -43.58 10.79
N ILE A 1013 -11.26 -43.55 12.12
CA ILE A 1013 -11.16 -42.32 12.93
C ILE A 1013 -9.67 -41.99 13.11
N SER A 1014 -9.27 -40.78 12.74
CA SER A 1014 -8.00 -40.17 13.12
C SER A 1014 -8.23 -39.21 14.28
N THR A 1015 -7.41 -39.30 15.32
CA THR A 1015 -7.44 -38.38 16.46
C THR A 1015 -6.07 -37.74 16.61
N ALA A 1016 -6.03 -36.42 16.73
CA ALA A 1016 -4.84 -35.66 17.09
C ALA A 1016 -5.16 -34.72 18.26
N TYR A 1017 -4.25 -34.62 19.22
CA TYR A 1017 -4.32 -33.63 20.29
C TYR A 1017 -2.93 -33.04 20.49
N SER A 1018 -2.83 -31.74 20.72
CA SER A 1018 -1.62 -31.06 21.14
C SER A 1018 -1.91 -30.05 22.24
N HIS A 1019 -1.03 -30.01 23.24
CA HIS A 1019 -0.97 -28.95 24.22
C HIS A 1019 0.34 -28.20 24.02
N ASP A 1020 0.27 -26.93 23.68
CA ASP A 1020 1.40 -26.03 23.60
C ASP A 1020 1.40 -25.12 24.84
N PHE A 1021 2.59 -24.90 25.41
CA PHE A 1021 2.77 -24.01 26.55
C PHE A 1021 3.96 -23.10 26.31
N THR A 1022 3.79 -21.79 26.48
CA THR A 1022 4.89 -20.82 26.43
C THR A 1022 4.93 -19.98 27.70
N TYR A 1023 6.15 -19.67 28.14
CA TYR A 1023 6.42 -18.82 29.28
C TYR A 1023 7.57 -17.88 28.95
N ASP A 1024 7.23 -16.60 28.85
CA ASP A 1024 8.16 -15.53 28.50
C ASP A 1024 8.33 -14.55 29.66
N THR A 1025 9.56 -14.24 30.01
CA THR A 1025 9.90 -13.17 30.96
C THR A 1025 10.82 -12.16 30.30
N THR A 1026 10.43 -10.89 30.32
CA THR A 1026 11.24 -9.78 29.80
C THR A 1026 11.55 -8.83 30.95
N SER A 1027 12.81 -8.42 31.11
CA SER A 1027 13.20 -7.37 32.04
C SER A 1027 13.98 -6.29 31.28
N SER A 1028 13.50 -5.06 31.33
CA SER A 1028 14.12 -3.87 30.74
C SER A 1028 14.72 -3.00 31.84
N ARG A 1029 15.99 -2.65 31.72
CA ARG A 1029 16.70 -1.77 32.64
C ARG A 1029 17.30 -0.57 31.90
N SER A 1030 17.00 0.64 32.37
CA SER A 1030 17.68 1.86 31.87
C SER A 1030 19.13 1.92 32.39
N ARG A 1031 20.08 2.26 31.51
CA ARG A 1031 21.49 2.46 31.89
C ARG A 1031 21.74 3.75 32.66
N ALA A 1032 20.86 4.75 32.53
CA ALA A 1032 20.97 6.04 33.23
C ALA A 1032 20.57 5.97 34.73
N GLY A 1033 20.24 4.77 35.23
CA GLY A 1033 19.65 4.57 36.56
C GLY A 1033 18.14 4.74 36.50
N GLY A 1034 17.41 3.71 36.93
CA GLY A 1034 15.94 3.66 36.92
C GLY A 1034 15.44 2.27 37.31
N ASP A 1035 14.15 2.18 37.63
CA ASP A 1035 13.50 0.92 37.99
C ASP A 1035 13.54 -0.10 36.85
N THR A 1036 13.67 -1.37 37.21
CA THR A 1036 13.63 -2.47 36.25
C THR A 1036 12.17 -2.78 35.95
N LEU A 1037 11.74 -2.61 34.70
CA LEU A 1037 10.39 -2.95 34.28
C LEU A 1037 10.38 -4.39 33.79
N GLY A 1038 9.66 -5.25 34.49
CA GLY A 1038 9.42 -6.63 34.10
C GLY A 1038 8.08 -6.82 33.38
N THR A 1039 8.05 -7.76 32.46
CA THR A 1039 6.81 -8.29 31.87
C THR A 1039 6.86 -9.81 31.89
N ARG A 1040 5.79 -10.44 32.34
CA ARG A 1040 5.61 -11.90 32.36
C ARG A 1040 4.43 -12.25 31.48
N LYS A 1041 4.60 -13.25 30.60
CA LYS A 1041 3.55 -13.77 29.74
C LYS A 1041 3.51 -15.30 29.84
N THR A 1042 2.34 -15.86 30.10
CA THR A 1042 2.07 -17.31 30.01
C THR A 1042 1.00 -17.54 28.94
N GLU A 1043 1.15 -18.59 28.13
CA GLU A 1043 0.17 -18.95 27.11
C GLU A 1043 0.02 -20.47 27.07
N HIS A 1044 -1.21 -20.96 27.18
CA HIS A 1044 -1.58 -22.36 27.01
C HIS A 1044 -2.47 -22.48 25.79
N THR A 1045 -2.13 -23.35 24.84
CA THR A 1045 -2.95 -23.63 23.66
C THR A 1045 -3.21 -25.12 23.57
N ASN A 1046 -4.48 -25.52 23.67
CA ASN A 1046 -4.92 -26.89 23.46
C ASN A 1046 -5.58 -26.97 22.09
N THR A 1047 -5.20 -27.94 21.28
CA THR A 1047 -5.84 -28.23 19.99
C THR A 1047 -6.19 -29.70 19.95
N ALA A 1048 -7.46 -30.02 19.73
CA ALA A 1048 -7.97 -31.37 19.56
C ALA A 1048 -8.63 -31.47 18.19
N ASP A 1049 -8.23 -32.44 17.38
CA ASP A 1049 -8.79 -32.73 16.08
C ASP A 1049 -9.23 -34.20 16.03
N VAL A 1050 -10.48 -34.43 15.66
CA VAL A 1050 -11.05 -35.76 15.47
C VAL A 1050 -11.66 -35.82 14.10
N GLY A 1051 -11.07 -36.59 13.19
CA GLY A 1051 -11.54 -36.79 11.82
C GLY A 1051 -12.01 -38.23 11.59
N TYR A 1052 -12.98 -38.43 10.71
CA TYR A 1052 -13.53 -39.71 10.32
C TYR A 1052 -13.74 -39.76 8.80
N LYS A 1053 -13.04 -40.69 8.15
CA LYS A 1053 -13.07 -40.82 6.68
C LYS A 1053 -13.74 -42.12 6.25
N ILE A 1054 -14.86 -42.01 5.54
CA ILE A 1054 -15.55 -43.16 4.96
C ILE A 1054 -15.27 -43.22 3.46
N ARG A 1055 -14.66 -44.33 3.03
CA ARG A 1055 -14.56 -44.69 1.60
C ARG A 1055 -15.60 -45.77 1.29
N ALA A 1056 -16.55 -45.46 0.40
CA ALA A 1056 -17.57 -46.42 -0.01
C ALA A 1056 -16.94 -47.57 -0.81
N THR A 1057 -16.92 -48.79 -0.25
CA THR A 1057 -16.37 -49.99 -0.90
C THR A 1057 -17.44 -50.85 -1.61
N ARG A 1058 -18.73 -50.58 -1.36
CA ARG A 1058 -19.90 -51.10 -2.10
C ARG A 1058 -21.08 -50.16 -1.83
N ARG A 1059 -22.03 -50.06 -2.76
CA ARG A 1059 -23.24 -49.21 -2.66
C ARG A 1059 -23.85 -49.29 -1.26
N SER A 1060 -23.57 -48.30 -0.43
CA SER A 1060 -24.10 -48.17 0.91
C SER A 1060 -25.05 -46.98 0.91
N GLU A 1061 -26.30 -47.23 1.30
CA GLU A 1061 -27.37 -46.24 1.33
C GLU A 1061 -27.51 -45.72 2.76
N ILE A 1062 -27.57 -44.40 2.94
CA ILE A 1062 -28.05 -43.80 4.19
C ILE A 1062 -29.51 -43.40 3.98
N LYS A 1063 -30.38 -43.84 4.89
CA LYS A 1063 -31.79 -43.46 4.93
C LYS A 1063 -31.96 -42.31 5.93
N ILE A 1064 -32.27 -41.12 5.43
CA ILE A 1064 -32.70 -39.99 6.27
C ILE A 1064 -34.18 -39.73 5.94
N PHE A 1065 -35.06 -40.01 6.90
CA PHE A 1065 -36.51 -40.02 6.72
C PHE A 1065 -36.94 -40.83 5.47
N ARG A 1066 -37.65 -40.21 4.50
CA ARG A 1066 -38.15 -40.88 3.28
C ARG A 1066 -37.14 -40.92 2.13
N TRP A 1067 -35.94 -40.37 2.29
CA TRP A 1067 -34.99 -40.17 1.20
C TRP A 1067 -33.88 -41.21 1.27
N VAL A 1068 -33.73 -41.98 0.18
CA VAL A 1068 -32.66 -42.96 -0.01
C VAL A 1068 -31.62 -42.29 -0.89
N ILE A 1069 -30.49 -41.89 -0.31
CA ILE A 1069 -29.41 -41.21 -1.06
C ILE A 1069 -28.32 -42.25 -1.38
N PRO A 1070 -28.08 -42.58 -2.65
CA PRO A 1070 -27.04 -43.53 -3.04
C PRO A 1070 -25.65 -42.90 -2.93
N ILE A 1071 -24.76 -43.50 -2.14
CA ILE A 1071 -23.40 -43.00 -1.90
C ILE A 1071 -22.44 -43.62 -2.91
N LYS A 1072 -21.83 -42.77 -3.76
CA LYS A 1072 -20.68 -43.11 -4.61
C LYS A 1072 -19.40 -42.35 -4.22
N GLY A 1073 -19.50 -41.41 -3.28
CA GLY A 1073 -18.44 -40.47 -2.90
C GLY A 1073 -17.77 -40.75 -1.55
N GLU A 1074 -16.56 -40.23 -1.37
CA GLU A 1074 -15.85 -40.19 -0.08
C GLU A 1074 -16.57 -39.18 0.85
N LEU A 1075 -16.79 -39.55 2.12
CA LEU A 1075 -17.33 -38.68 3.16
C LEU A 1075 -16.24 -38.43 4.19
N ASP A 1076 -15.91 -37.17 4.43
CA ASP A 1076 -14.93 -36.72 5.41
C ASP A 1076 -15.64 -35.83 6.43
N MET A 1077 -15.65 -36.25 7.69
CA MET A 1077 -16.25 -35.46 8.76
C MET A 1077 -15.25 -35.32 9.89
N GLY A 1078 -15.22 -34.17 10.54
CA GLY A 1078 -14.33 -33.96 11.67
C GLY A 1078 -14.77 -32.83 12.57
N VAL A 1079 -14.14 -32.75 13.73
CA VAL A 1079 -14.34 -31.66 14.68
C VAL A 1079 -12.97 -31.21 15.15
N GLU A 1080 -12.69 -29.93 14.96
CA GLU A 1080 -11.52 -29.27 15.52
C GLU A 1080 -11.96 -28.41 16.71
N ALA A 1081 -11.34 -28.59 17.87
CA ALA A 1081 -11.56 -27.78 19.06
C ALA A 1081 -10.24 -27.13 19.47
N LYS A 1082 -10.25 -25.81 19.65
CA LYS A 1082 -9.10 -25.04 20.15
C LYS A 1082 -9.48 -24.32 21.43
N HIS A 1083 -8.58 -24.36 22.40
CA HIS A 1083 -8.70 -23.60 23.63
C HIS A 1083 -7.37 -22.93 23.95
N LYS A 1084 -7.33 -21.61 23.83
CA LYS A 1084 -6.16 -20.78 24.11
C LYS A 1084 -6.44 -19.89 25.31
N HIS A 1085 -5.49 -19.84 26.24
CA HIS A 1085 -5.59 -19.04 27.45
C HIS A 1085 -4.25 -18.34 27.68
N ALA A 1086 -4.26 -17.01 27.73
CA ALA A 1086 -3.08 -16.17 27.80
C ALA A 1086 -3.17 -15.20 28.98
N LYS A 1087 -2.10 -15.14 29.80
CA LYS A 1087 -1.97 -14.16 30.87
C LYS A 1087 -0.76 -13.27 30.64
N GLN A 1088 -0.93 -11.98 30.87
CA GLN A 1088 0.15 -11.00 30.75
C GLN A 1088 0.11 -10.01 31.92
N LYS A 1089 1.23 -9.87 32.62
CA LYS A 1089 1.40 -8.91 33.70
C LYS A 1089 2.66 -8.07 33.49
N ARG A 1090 2.52 -6.75 33.53
CA ARG A 1090 3.65 -5.82 33.63
C ARG A 1090 3.81 -5.36 35.08
N ASP A 1091 5.04 -5.06 35.49
CA ASP A 1091 5.34 -4.65 36.86
C ASP A 1091 4.76 -3.26 37.23
N ASP A 1092 4.46 -2.41 36.24
CA ASP A 1092 3.82 -1.09 36.39
C ASP A 1092 2.27 -1.13 36.39
N GLU A 1093 1.67 -2.27 36.06
CA GLU A 1093 0.22 -2.45 36.01
C GLU A 1093 -0.30 -3.20 37.26
N ALA A 1094 -1.36 -2.68 37.89
CA ALA A 1094 -1.94 -3.28 39.09
C ALA A 1094 -2.75 -4.56 38.80
N LYS A 1095 -3.33 -4.67 37.59
CA LYS A 1095 -4.16 -5.81 37.15
C LYS A 1095 -3.42 -6.60 36.07
N GLU A 1096 -3.55 -7.92 36.13
CA GLU A 1096 -3.08 -8.84 35.09
C GLU A 1096 -4.11 -8.90 33.95
N ARG A 1097 -3.64 -8.92 32.70
CA ARG A 1097 -4.50 -9.17 31.54
C ARG A 1097 -4.71 -10.67 31.39
N ASP A 1098 -5.95 -11.12 31.44
CA ASP A 1098 -6.35 -12.52 31.27
C ASP A 1098 -7.30 -12.64 30.07
N ARG A 1099 -6.92 -13.45 29.09
CA ARG A 1099 -7.68 -13.63 27.84
C ARG A 1099 -7.84 -15.10 27.52
N THR A 1100 -9.09 -15.52 27.33
CA THR A 1100 -9.48 -16.89 26.99
C THR A 1100 -10.19 -16.92 25.63
N GLU A 1101 -9.76 -17.85 24.76
CA GLU A 1101 -10.34 -18.10 23.45
C GLU A 1101 -10.72 -19.58 23.35
N LEU A 1102 -11.98 -19.86 23.06
CA LEU A 1102 -12.50 -21.20 22.82
C LEU A 1102 -13.13 -21.24 21.43
N SER A 1103 -12.70 -22.16 20.58
CA SER A 1103 -13.35 -22.40 19.29
C SER A 1103 -13.63 -23.88 19.06
N LEU A 1104 -14.77 -24.15 18.42
CA LEU A 1104 -15.25 -25.47 18.05
C LEU A 1104 -15.73 -25.43 16.60
N GLU A 1105 -15.06 -26.18 15.72
CA GLU A 1105 -15.28 -26.22 14.28
C GLU A 1105 -15.59 -27.64 13.78
N PRO A 1106 -16.83 -28.15 13.97
CA PRO A 1106 -17.30 -29.32 13.24
C PRO A 1106 -17.44 -29.03 11.74
N HIS A 1107 -16.94 -29.96 10.93
CA HIS A 1107 -17.05 -29.91 9.48
C HIS A 1107 -17.46 -31.27 8.90
N VAL A 1108 -18.20 -31.22 7.79
CA VAL A 1108 -18.60 -32.38 6.99
C VAL A 1108 -18.41 -32.03 5.52
N SER A 1109 -17.50 -32.73 4.86
CA SER A 1109 -17.23 -32.65 3.43
C SER A 1109 -17.70 -33.93 2.72
N TYR A 1110 -18.48 -33.77 1.66
CA TYR A 1110 -18.93 -34.85 0.80
C TYR A 1110 -18.51 -34.62 -0.65
N TYR A 1111 -17.86 -35.62 -1.24
CA TYR A 1111 -17.44 -35.59 -2.65
C TYR A 1111 -18.54 -36.20 -3.51
N PHE A 1112 -19.34 -35.37 -4.19
CA PHE A 1112 -20.42 -35.85 -5.05
C PHE A 1112 -19.89 -36.48 -6.35
N THR A 1113 -18.81 -35.92 -6.91
CA THR A 1113 -18.04 -36.42 -8.06
C THR A 1113 -16.56 -36.01 -7.92
N GLU A 1114 -15.68 -36.37 -8.86
CA GLU A 1114 -14.29 -35.85 -8.90
C GLU A 1114 -14.25 -34.31 -9.00
N ASN A 1115 -15.30 -33.70 -9.55
CA ASN A 1115 -15.39 -32.28 -9.85
C ASN A 1115 -16.33 -31.49 -8.92
N VAL A 1116 -17.14 -32.16 -8.09
CA VAL A 1116 -18.15 -31.52 -7.22
C VAL A 1116 -17.97 -31.95 -5.77
N LYS A 1117 -17.64 -30.98 -4.91
CA LYS A 1117 -17.48 -31.15 -3.46
C LYS A 1117 -18.46 -30.23 -2.73
N GLY A 1118 -19.28 -30.77 -1.84
CA GLY A 1118 -20.02 -29.97 -0.86
C GLY A 1118 -19.39 -30.06 0.52
N GLU A 1119 -19.41 -28.96 1.25
CA GLU A 1119 -18.78 -28.82 2.55
C GLU A 1119 -19.67 -27.99 3.46
N LEU A 1120 -20.07 -28.57 4.59
CA LEU A 1120 -20.79 -27.90 5.67
C LEU A 1120 -19.83 -27.70 6.83
N ARG A 1121 -19.64 -26.47 7.29
CA ARG A 1121 -18.84 -26.11 8.45
C ARG A 1121 -19.69 -25.33 9.43
N TYR A 1122 -19.52 -25.59 10.72
CA TYR A 1122 -20.05 -24.74 11.77
C TYR A 1122 -18.90 -24.31 12.66
N LEU A 1123 -18.75 -23.01 12.89
CA LEU A 1123 -17.78 -22.42 13.80
C LEU A 1123 -18.54 -21.81 14.97
N GLY A 1124 -18.29 -22.32 16.18
CA GLY A 1124 -18.65 -21.66 17.43
C GLY A 1124 -17.38 -21.14 18.08
N GLU A 1125 -17.29 -19.83 18.29
CA GLU A 1125 -16.15 -19.16 18.91
C GLU A 1125 -16.62 -18.31 20.09
N ARG A 1126 -15.88 -18.35 21.19
CA ARG A 1126 -16.08 -17.54 22.38
C ARG A 1126 -14.75 -16.93 22.79
N ILE A 1127 -14.71 -15.60 22.89
CA ILE A 1127 -13.55 -14.83 23.33
C ILE A 1127 -13.95 -14.06 24.58
N GLU A 1128 -13.16 -14.18 25.64
CA GLU A 1128 -13.37 -13.53 26.93
C GLU A 1128 -12.08 -12.81 27.32
N ASP A 1129 -12.16 -11.49 27.50
CA ASP A 1129 -11.07 -10.65 28.02
C ASP A 1129 -11.49 -10.08 29.38
N GLU A 1130 -10.93 -10.61 30.47
CA GLU A 1130 -11.29 -10.18 31.83
C GLU A 1130 -10.81 -8.76 32.14
N TYR A 1131 -9.77 -8.27 31.45
CA TYR A 1131 -9.22 -6.94 31.69
C TYR A 1131 -10.10 -5.87 31.06
N GLU A 1132 -10.55 -6.10 29.83
CA GLU A 1132 -11.48 -5.21 29.11
C GLU A 1132 -12.95 -5.48 29.51
N LYS A 1133 -13.21 -6.59 30.24
CA LYS A 1133 -14.55 -7.09 30.60
C LYS A 1133 -15.45 -7.28 29.37
N GLU A 1134 -14.85 -7.75 28.29
CA GLU A 1134 -15.53 -8.00 27.03
C GLU A 1134 -15.71 -9.50 26.81
N GLU A 1135 -16.92 -9.89 26.40
CA GLU A 1135 -17.23 -11.24 25.99
C GLU A 1135 -17.87 -11.20 24.60
N THR A 1136 -17.28 -11.95 23.66
CA THR A 1136 -17.81 -12.09 22.30
C THR A 1136 -18.11 -13.56 22.03
N VAL A 1137 -19.33 -13.84 21.59
CA VAL A 1137 -19.76 -15.18 21.18
C VAL A 1137 -20.22 -15.14 19.72
N ASN A 1138 -19.51 -15.86 18.86
CA ASN A 1138 -19.76 -15.92 17.43
C ASN A 1138 -20.19 -17.33 17.02
N HIS A 1139 -21.27 -17.41 16.25
CA HIS A 1139 -21.74 -18.65 15.64
C HIS A 1139 -21.87 -18.46 14.13
N ALA A 1140 -21.19 -19.27 13.34
CA ALA A 1140 -21.26 -19.23 11.89
C ALA A 1140 -21.52 -20.63 11.33
N LEU A 1141 -22.58 -20.78 10.54
CA LEU A 1141 -22.87 -21.98 9.76
C LEU A 1141 -22.62 -21.68 8.28
N THR A 1142 -21.70 -22.39 7.66
CA THR A 1142 -21.32 -22.18 6.25
C THR A 1142 -21.54 -23.46 5.46
N LEU A 1143 -22.35 -23.36 4.40
CA LEU A 1143 -22.48 -24.39 3.38
C LEU A 1143 -21.80 -23.92 2.10
N THR A 1144 -20.76 -24.63 1.69
CA THR A 1144 -19.96 -24.34 0.50
C THR A 1144 -20.09 -25.46 -0.51
N VAL A 1145 -20.43 -25.14 -1.76
CA VAL A 1145 -20.42 -26.10 -2.87
C VAL A 1145 -19.36 -25.65 -3.87
N ARG A 1146 -18.31 -26.46 -4.04
CA ARG A 1146 -17.22 -26.22 -4.98
C ARG A 1146 -17.40 -27.11 -6.21
N ILE A 1147 -17.48 -26.48 -7.38
CA ILE A 1147 -17.55 -27.13 -8.69
C ILE A 1147 -16.28 -26.74 -9.45
N ASN A 1148 -15.40 -27.72 -9.69
CA ASN A 1148 -14.21 -27.55 -10.52
C ASN A 1148 -14.59 -28.00 -11.94
N PHE A 1149 -14.66 -27.06 -12.88
CA PHE A 1149 -14.95 -27.34 -14.28
C PHE A 1149 -13.73 -27.85 -15.04
#